data_AF-A0A2W5TCI8-F1
#
_entry.id   AF-A0A2W5TCI8-F1
#
_cell.length_a   1.000
_cell.length_b   1.000
_cell.length_c   1.000
_cell.angle_alpha   90.00
_cell.angle_beta   90.00
_cell.angle_gamma   90.00
#
_symmetry.space_group_name_H-M   'P 1'
#
loop_
_entity.id
_entity.type
_entity.pdbx_description
1 polymer ?
#
loop_
_entity_poly.entity_id
_entity_poly.type
_entity_poly.pdbx_seq_one_letter_code
_entity_poly.pdbx_strand_id
1 'polypeptide(L)'
;MRRLSLTAVFTFASLFSACEPQKVEPILQLTPSPRTIDGNGQKSTVRVFAVDSAGKPGTGTVAVTSSLGSLKDGVELTLAEGAASAVFECDRATDPTCAGTVKLTGTWNGLTAEATVTIGAAPVDAGIDAGVDAGIDAGMMLGDAGVAVTTDKTQLIAGIGDSAVITAVFINNGAPAANESLTFSTMVGRLGPVGGAAVGTSFVVVTDGNGRAQAQLLADGTATGQALVRVTSDDGQTGTTSVVIVNVTQVSYISTTCPQTATNCNLMGLQNSGFNETAQLKFRVSDNVNVGVPGVPVAFSLINAPAGTTVEPMAVTNALGEVSPTVRAGTTVGTFSVYASVLNNTLSVTSPTIGVRGAKASNRGFTLRCDRVNLATLASPNPPLPLTQTCTVGLVDRYGNPVGTGTQVRLNSEAGTVPNNVTTQPFAPGNPSEGIGSFTFQTIGTYPPLDVPPFPADATQYPFPRASEPSRAEGPLTKNPRDGVVTIIAYLQGEEDFRDDNSNGVRDGTEQFIDQGEPFVDRNDNNMWDVGEFFVDTPPSDGGLPNGIWDGPNGVWDSNAQIWAEFKLLYTGEAGSEAGTNCVLNEAGNPSLPNSYGTLGLLQTKTIPLLITDDNLNRVEAGSFVGVRFAPQARGGVQLMSVNTGLDGYGFGYERRLVSADLTSDCSTTEPRCVWRSIFGGWQSPIGSAQLTGAAPPEMPVAQTLTVETTTRGIVTTCLASGIVQ
;
A
#
# COMPACT_ATOMS: atom_id res chain seq x y z
N MET A 1 14.52 -45.96 36.74
CA MET A 1 13.90 -45.96 38.07
C MET A 1 13.86 -44.54 38.62
N ARG A 2 12.71 -43.87 38.58
CA ARG A 2 12.11 -43.10 39.69
C ARG A 2 10.83 -42.46 39.13
N ARG A 3 9.70 -42.94 39.67
CA ARG A 3 8.36 -42.44 39.46
C ARG A 3 8.17 -41.20 40.33
N LEU A 4 7.48 -40.18 39.82
CA LEU A 4 6.51 -39.44 40.61
C LEU A 4 5.38 -38.97 39.69
N SER A 5 4.20 -39.51 39.97
CA SER A 5 2.92 -39.15 39.39
C SER A 5 2.43 -37.84 40.01
N LEU A 6 1.87 -36.94 39.20
CA LEU A 6 0.85 -36.02 39.68
C LEU A 6 -0.24 -35.88 38.61
N THR A 7 -1.41 -36.37 38.98
CA THR A 7 -2.66 -36.36 38.24
C THR A 7 -3.23 -34.94 38.26
N ALA A 8 -3.43 -34.33 37.10
CA ALA A 8 -4.26 -33.14 36.95
C ALA A 8 -5.28 -33.42 35.84
N VAL A 9 -6.50 -33.68 36.27
CA VAL A 9 -7.70 -33.71 35.43
C VAL A 9 -8.00 -32.25 35.06
N PHE A 10 -7.74 -31.87 33.81
CA PHE A 10 -8.25 -30.62 33.25
C PHE A 10 -9.23 -30.95 32.14
N THR A 11 -10.48 -30.62 32.44
CA THR A 11 -11.65 -30.65 31.56
C THR A 11 -11.35 -29.83 30.31
N PHE A 12 -11.30 -30.47 29.14
CA PHE A 12 -11.27 -29.77 27.85
C PHE A 12 -12.67 -29.19 27.59
N ALA A 13 -12.91 -27.98 28.09
CA ALA A 13 -14.00 -27.14 27.62
C ALA A 13 -13.56 -26.51 26.30
N SER A 14 -14.18 -26.95 25.20
CA SER A 14 -14.09 -26.33 23.88
C SER A 14 -14.60 -24.89 23.94
N LEU A 15 -13.69 -23.94 24.13
CA LEU A 15 -13.94 -22.53 23.86
C LEU A 15 -13.99 -22.35 22.34
N PHE A 16 -15.20 -22.45 21.79
CA PHE A 16 -15.53 -21.72 20.58
C PHE A 16 -15.35 -20.24 20.90
N SER A 17 -14.21 -19.67 20.51
CA SER A 17 -14.07 -18.22 20.40
C SER A 17 -14.97 -17.80 19.24
N ALA A 18 -16.24 -17.57 19.54
CA ALA A 18 -17.16 -16.88 18.66
C ALA A 18 -16.50 -15.55 18.31
N CYS A 19 -16.25 -15.35 17.01
CA CYS A 19 -15.88 -14.06 16.46
C CYS A 19 -16.88 -13.04 17.01
N GLU A 20 -16.39 -12.06 17.77
CA GLU A 20 -17.23 -10.97 18.25
C GLU A 20 -17.76 -10.27 16.99
N PRO A 21 -19.08 -10.27 16.73
CA PRO A 21 -19.61 -9.71 15.50
C PRO A 21 -19.23 -8.23 15.47
N GLN A 22 -18.52 -7.86 14.41
CA GLN A 22 -18.06 -6.51 14.13
C GLN A 22 -19.20 -5.52 14.36
N LYS A 23 -19.01 -4.64 15.35
CA LYS A 23 -20.01 -3.66 15.80
C LYS A 23 -20.23 -2.65 14.66
N VAL A 24 -21.30 -2.82 13.89
CA VAL A 24 -21.75 -1.85 12.89
C VAL A 24 -22.35 -0.67 13.67
N GLU A 25 -22.08 0.58 13.27
CA GLU A 25 -22.78 1.70 13.88
C GLU A 25 -24.28 1.61 13.54
N PRO A 26 -25.20 1.66 14.53
CA PRO A 26 -26.62 1.57 14.26
C PRO A 26 -27.08 2.80 13.47
N ILE A 27 -27.92 2.58 12.46
CA ILE A 27 -28.36 3.62 11.51
C ILE A 27 -29.84 3.90 11.73
N LEU A 28 -30.22 5.18 11.71
CA LEU A 28 -31.60 5.64 11.61
C LEU A 28 -31.69 6.68 10.48
N GLN A 29 -32.61 6.50 9.53
CA GLN A 29 -32.79 7.42 8.40
C GLN A 29 -34.27 7.74 8.17
N LEU A 30 -34.57 9.02 7.89
CA LEU A 30 -35.89 9.49 7.47
C LEU A 30 -35.81 9.97 6.03
N THR A 31 -36.72 9.47 5.19
CA THR A 31 -36.81 9.87 3.78
C THR A 31 -38.26 10.26 3.44
N PRO A 32 -38.58 11.57 3.43
CA PRO A 32 -39.87 12.04 2.94
C PRO A 32 -39.94 11.99 1.41
N SER A 33 -41.09 11.55 0.89
CA SER A 33 -41.37 11.51 -0.54
C SER A 33 -42.85 11.86 -0.82
N PRO A 34 -43.15 12.94 -1.56
CA PRO A 34 -42.20 13.93 -2.10
C PRO A 34 -41.58 14.83 -1.01
N ARG A 35 -40.38 15.39 -1.29
CA ARG A 35 -39.70 16.36 -0.39
C ARG A 35 -40.28 17.77 -0.44
N THR A 36 -41.17 18.04 -1.40
CA THR A 36 -41.89 19.30 -1.55
C THR A 36 -43.38 19.01 -1.67
N ILE A 37 -44.20 19.74 -0.92
CA ILE A 37 -45.67 19.64 -0.95
C ILE A 37 -46.28 21.03 -1.20
N ASP A 38 -47.43 21.09 -1.87
CA ASP A 38 -48.09 22.33 -2.30
C ASP A 38 -48.67 23.17 -1.14
N GLY A 39 -48.90 22.55 0.03
CA GLY A 39 -49.51 23.17 1.20
C GLY A 39 -51.03 23.22 1.18
N ASN A 40 -51.69 22.47 0.28
CA ASN A 40 -53.14 22.37 0.13
C ASN A 40 -53.63 20.93 0.38
N GLY A 41 -53.06 20.25 1.39
CA GLY A 41 -53.40 18.86 1.73
C GLY A 41 -52.63 17.78 0.95
N GLN A 42 -51.63 18.15 0.14
CA GLN A 42 -50.72 17.15 -0.45
C GLN A 42 -49.91 16.42 0.64
N LYS A 43 -49.95 15.09 0.57
CA LYS A 43 -49.30 14.19 1.52
C LYS A 43 -47.86 13.86 1.11
N SER A 44 -46.95 13.84 2.08
CA SER A 44 -45.60 13.29 1.95
C SER A 44 -45.49 12.01 2.79
N THR A 45 -45.08 10.91 2.18
CA THR A 45 -44.82 9.68 2.92
C THR A 45 -43.41 9.74 3.50
N VAL A 46 -43.31 9.72 4.83
CA VAL A 46 -42.05 9.69 5.56
C VAL A 46 -41.67 8.24 5.81
N ARG A 47 -40.71 7.72 5.03
CA ARG A 47 -40.15 6.39 5.27
C ARG A 47 -39.07 6.46 6.34
N VAL A 48 -39.16 5.54 7.29
CA VAL A 48 -38.18 5.34 8.36
C VAL A 48 -37.45 4.03 8.08
N PHE A 49 -36.12 4.07 8.14
CA PHE A 49 -35.27 2.89 8.05
C PHE A 49 -34.32 2.84 9.24
N ALA A 50 -34.22 1.69 9.89
CA ALA A 50 -33.42 1.47 11.08
C ALA A 50 -32.65 0.15 11.00
N VAL A 51 -31.37 0.17 11.38
CA VAL A 51 -30.48 -1.01 11.45
C VAL A 51 -29.78 -1.00 12.80
N ASP A 52 -29.76 -2.15 13.48
CA ASP A 52 -29.10 -2.28 14.78
C ASP A 52 -27.58 -2.41 14.67
N SER A 53 -26.89 -2.43 15.81
CA SER A 53 -25.43 -2.49 15.85
C SER A 53 -24.84 -3.84 15.41
N ALA A 54 -25.68 -4.82 15.09
CA ALA A 54 -25.29 -6.12 14.53
C ALA A 54 -25.59 -6.21 13.03
N GLY A 55 -25.98 -5.10 12.39
CA GLY A 55 -26.34 -5.06 10.98
C GLY A 55 -27.68 -5.72 10.65
N LYS A 56 -28.52 -6.00 11.67
CA LYS A 56 -29.85 -6.60 11.48
C LYS A 56 -30.92 -5.51 11.39
N PRO A 57 -32.07 -5.79 10.73
CA PRO A 57 -33.16 -4.85 10.67
C PRO A 57 -33.64 -4.45 12.06
N GLY A 58 -33.77 -3.14 12.31
CA GLY A 58 -34.19 -2.59 13.59
C GLY A 58 -35.57 -3.10 14.03
N THR A 59 -35.71 -3.37 15.32
CA THR A 59 -36.98 -3.81 15.94
C THR A 59 -37.47 -2.78 16.97
N GLY A 60 -38.74 -2.85 17.35
CA GLY A 60 -39.36 -1.94 18.32
C GLY A 60 -40.08 -0.77 17.67
N THR A 61 -40.22 0.34 18.40
CA THR A 61 -41.00 1.52 17.97
C THR A 61 -40.10 2.72 17.69
N VAL A 62 -40.40 3.47 16.63
CA VAL A 62 -39.77 4.76 16.30
C VAL A 62 -40.77 5.88 16.53
N ALA A 63 -40.39 6.90 17.29
CA ALA A 63 -41.20 8.11 17.43
C ALA A 63 -40.78 9.13 16.38
N VAL A 64 -41.73 9.55 15.53
CA VAL A 64 -41.52 10.58 14.49
C VAL A 64 -42.35 11.81 14.84
N THR A 65 -41.72 12.97 14.84
CA THR A 65 -42.35 14.27 15.12
C THR A 65 -42.06 15.26 14.01
N SER A 66 -42.93 16.25 13.83
CA SER A 66 -42.70 17.38 12.93
C SER A 66 -42.80 18.71 13.66
N SER A 67 -42.13 19.72 13.14
CA SER A 67 -42.19 21.10 13.69
C SER A 67 -43.55 21.78 13.44
N LEU A 68 -44.27 21.39 12.38
CA LEU A 68 -45.60 21.86 11.96
C LEU A 68 -46.35 20.72 11.24
N GLY A 69 -47.66 20.83 10.99
CA GLY A 69 -48.43 19.84 10.23
C GLY A 69 -48.88 18.60 11.03
N SER A 70 -49.31 17.54 10.32
CA SER A 70 -50.03 16.39 10.89
C SER A 70 -49.27 15.54 11.91
N LEU A 71 -47.95 15.69 12.01
CA LEU A 71 -47.09 14.92 12.94
C LEU A 71 -46.55 15.78 14.10
N LYS A 72 -47.16 16.95 14.36
CA LYS A 72 -46.71 17.88 15.41
C LYS A 72 -46.81 17.28 16.82
N ASP A 73 -47.84 16.49 17.08
CA ASP A 73 -48.04 15.79 18.35
C ASP A 73 -47.27 14.45 18.42
N GLY A 74 -46.55 14.10 17.35
CA GLY A 74 -45.78 12.87 17.23
C GLY A 74 -46.61 11.64 16.85
N VAL A 75 -45.93 10.66 16.26
CA VAL A 75 -46.49 9.33 15.97
C VAL A 75 -45.47 8.26 16.35
N GLU A 76 -45.94 7.20 17.01
CA GLU A 76 -45.13 5.99 17.24
C GLU A 76 -45.40 4.96 16.15
N LEU A 77 -44.33 4.52 15.48
CA LEU A 77 -44.39 3.55 14.41
C LEU A 77 -43.71 2.26 14.84
N THR A 78 -44.37 1.12 14.69
CA THR A 78 -43.72 -0.19 14.91
C THR A 78 -42.90 -0.56 13.69
N LEU A 79 -41.64 -0.90 13.88
CA LEU A 79 -40.75 -1.37 12.81
C LEU A 79 -41.11 -2.80 12.42
N ALA A 80 -41.39 -3.00 11.13
CA ALA A 80 -41.48 -4.32 10.51
C ALA A 80 -40.26 -4.48 9.60
N GLU A 81 -39.40 -5.46 9.91
CA GLU A 81 -38.14 -5.70 9.18
C GLU A 81 -37.27 -4.43 9.02
N GLY A 82 -37.13 -3.62 10.08
CA GLY A 82 -36.30 -2.41 10.06
C GLY A 82 -36.89 -1.21 9.33
N ALA A 83 -38.12 -1.31 8.82
CA ALA A 83 -38.79 -0.22 8.13
C ALA A 83 -40.14 0.13 8.77
N ALA A 84 -40.49 1.42 8.69
CA ALA A 84 -41.83 1.91 8.98
C ALA A 84 -42.17 3.10 8.08
N SER A 85 -43.44 3.50 8.04
CA SER A 85 -43.87 4.68 7.27
C SER A 85 -44.94 5.45 8.03
N ALA A 86 -44.83 6.79 8.00
CA ALA A 86 -45.85 7.72 8.44
C ALA A 86 -46.26 8.64 7.30
N VAL A 87 -47.46 9.18 7.37
CA VAL A 87 -47.95 10.18 6.42
C VAL A 87 -47.85 11.56 7.07
N PHE A 88 -47.07 12.43 6.44
CA PHE A 88 -46.99 13.85 6.78
C PHE A 88 -47.88 14.66 5.85
N GLU A 89 -48.71 15.52 6.42
CA GLU A 89 -49.62 16.42 5.70
C GLU A 89 -49.56 17.81 6.32
N CYS A 90 -49.64 18.84 5.48
CA CYS A 90 -49.77 20.23 5.92
C CYS A 90 -50.75 20.94 4.99
N ASP A 91 -51.86 21.41 5.54
CA ASP A 91 -52.93 22.08 4.82
C ASP A 91 -53.12 23.49 5.37
N ARG A 92 -52.90 24.50 4.52
CA ARG A 92 -53.05 25.92 4.87
C ARG A 92 -54.49 26.32 5.18
N ALA A 93 -55.48 25.54 4.73
CA ALA A 93 -56.88 25.81 5.07
C ALA A 93 -57.20 25.49 6.54
N THR A 94 -56.46 24.57 7.16
CA THR A 94 -56.68 24.12 8.54
C THR A 94 -55.58 24.60 9.50
N ASP A 95 -54.35 24.78 9.03
CA ASP A 95 -53.24 25.40 9.76
C ASP A 95 -52.59 26.51 8.91
N PRO A 96 -52.97 27.78 9.13
CA PRO A 96 -52.43 28.92 8.37
C PRO A 96 -50.91 29.10 8.49
N THR A 97 -50.26 28.41 9.44
CA THR A 97 -48.80 28.46 9.65
C THR A 97 -48.02 27.43 8.82
N CYS A 98 -48.70 26.55 8.07
CA CYS A 98 -48.12 25.60 7.11
C CYS A 98 -47.46 26.28 5.90
N ALA A 99 -46.29 26.87 6.08
CA ALA A 99 -45.48 27.46 5.02
C ALA A 99 -43.97 27.33 5.30
N GLY A 100 -43.15 27.33 4.25
CA GLY A 100 -41.70 27.22 4.37
C GLY A 100 -41.23 25.78 4.62
N THR A 101 -40.06 25.61 5.23
CA THR A 101 -39.45 24.30 5.43
C THR A 101 -39.86 23.70 6.77
N VAL A 102 -40.53 22.55 6.74
CA VAL A 102 -40.90 21.78 7.92
C VAL A 102 -39.84 20.74 8.21
N LYS A 103 -39.30 20.77 9.43
CA LYS A 103 -38.37 19.79 9.96
C LYS A 103 -39.12 18.58 10.54
N LEU A 104 -38.69 17.38 10.15
CA LEU A 104 -39.10 16.08 10.68
C LEU A 104 -37.96 15.51 11.52
N THR A 105 -38.29 14.95 12.67
CA THR A 105 -37.32 14.32 13.59
C THR A 105 -37.83 12.95 13.99
N GLY A 106 -37.04 11.91 13.73
CA GLY A 106 -37.31 10.56 14.21
C GLY A 106 -36.32 10.14 15.29
N THR A 107 -36.81 9.40 16.28
CA THR A 107 -36.01 8.89 17.39
C THR A 107 -36.23 7.39 17.58
N TRP A 108 -35.13 6.65 17.69
CA TRP A 108 -35.16 5.19 17.87
C TRP A 108 -33.93 4.74 18.66
N ASN A 109 -34.12 4.04 19.77
CA ASN A 109 -33.04 3.50 20.62
C ASN A 109 -31.91 4.51 20.94
N GLY A 110 -32.26 5.78 21.15
CA GLY A 110 -31.33 6.87 21.45
C GLY A 110 -30.68 7.54 20.23
N LEU A 111 -30.89 7.01 19.01
CA LEU A 111 -30.50 7.68 17.76
C LEU A 111 -31.55 8.71 17.34
N THR A 112 -31.09 9.83 16.79
CA THR A 112 -31.93 10.90 16.23
C THR A 112 -31.59 11.10 14.77
N ALA A 113 -32.60 11.16 13.90
CA ALA A 113 -32.42 11.46 12.48
C ALA A 113 -33.39 12.55 12.05
N GLU A 114 -32.94 13.41 11.13
CA GLU A 114 -33.67 14.60 10.70
C GLU A 114 -33.87 14.59 9.19
N ALA A 115 -35.05 15.06 8.76
CA ALA A 115 -35.35 15.30 7.36
C ALA A 115 -36.19 16.58 7.23
N THR A 116 -36.26 17.14 6.02
CA THR A 116 -37.04 18.35 5.76
C THR A 116 -38.03 18.15 4.63
N VAL A 117 -39.21 18.74 4.78
CA VAL A 117 -40.24 18.85 3.73
C VAL A 117 -40.51 20.32 3.48
N THR A 118 -40.37 20.78 2.24
CA THR A 118 -40.63 22.17 1.86
C THR A 118 -42.09 22.35 1.45
N ILE A 119 -42.77 23.35 2.03
CA ILE A 119 -44.15 23.69 1.71
C ILE A 119 -44.16 24.93 0.82
N GLY A 120 -44.39 24.71 -0.48
CA GLY A 120 -44.37 25.75 -1.51
C GLY A 120 -44.45 25.16 -2.91
N ALA A 121 -44.82 25.99 -3.89
CA ALA A 121 -44.75 25.60 -5.29
C ALA A 121 -43.30 25.22 -5.64
N ALA A 122 -43.11 24.09 -6.32
CA ALA A 122 -41.79 23.68 -6.83
C ALA A 122 -41.13 24.85 -7.60
N PRO A 123 -39.80 25.02 -7.53
CA PRO A 123 -39.12 25.94 -8.42
C PRO A 123 -39.44 25.55 -9.86
N VAL A 124 -39.91 26.52 -10.63
CA VAL A 124 -40.10 26.39 -12.08
C VAL A 124 -38.71 26.23 -12.68
N ASP A 125 -38.41 25.02 -13.17
CA ASP A 125 -37.21 24.77 -13.95
C ASP A 125 -37.35 25.45 -15.30
N ALA A 126 -36.47 26.43 -15.54
CA ALA A 126 -36.36 27.17 -16.78
C ALA A 126 -35.46 26.40 -17.75
N GLY A 127 -36.04 25.40 -18.41
CA GLY A 127 -35.43 24.67 -19.53
C GLY A 127 -36.29 24.78 -20.77
N ILE A 128 -36.09 25.85 -21.55
CA ILE A 128 -36.69 26.03 -22.88
C ILE A 128 -35.86 25.22 -23.89
N ASP A 129 -36.47 24.20 -24.49
CA ASP A 129 -36.63 24.14 -25.95
C ASP A 129 -38.15 24.08 -26.19
N ALA A 130 -38.80 25.00 -26.91
CA ALA A 130 -38.67 25.39 -28.31
C ALA A 130 -39.03 24.27 -29.29
N GLY A 131 -40.21 23.68 -29.09
CA GLY A 131 -40.86 22.85 -30.09
C GLY A 131 -42.36 22.77 -29.86
N VAL A 132 -43.11 23.56 -30.62
CA VAL A 132 -44.53 23.35 -30.92
C VAL A 132 -45.47 23.73 -29.77
N ASP A 133 -46.06 24.92 -29.93
CA ASP A 133 -47.52 25.08 -29.89
C ASP A 133 -48.18 23.82 -30.48
N ALA A 134 -48.37 22.83 -29.62
CA ALA A 134 -49.47 21.92 -29.68
C ALA A 134 -50.11 22.10 -28.32
N GLY A 135 -51.09 22.99 -28.28
CA GLY A 135 -52.11 22.86 -27.27
C GLY A 135 -52.51 21.39 -27.14
N ILE A 136 -52.77 20.97 -25.92
CA ILE A 136 -53.96 20.15 -25.74
C ILE A 136 -55.12 21.16 -25.89
N ASP A 137 -55.44 21.54 -27.13
CA ASP A 137 -56.50 21.02 -27.99
C ASP A 137 -56.65 19.52 -28.25
N ALA A 138 -56.18 18.61 -27.39
CA ALA A 138 -56.86 17.32 -27.24
C ALA A 138 -58.09 17.49 -26.32
N GLY A 139 -59.06 18.28 -26.83
CA GLY A 139 -60.49 18.10 -26.56
C GLY A 139 -61.01 18.15 -25.12
N MET A 140 -60.73 19.20 -24.35
CA MET A 140 -61.69 19.62 -23.33
C MET A 140 -61.95 21.12 -23.46
N MET A 141 -62.92 21.44 -24.32
CA MET A 141 -63.59 22.74 -24.31
C MET A 141 -64.11 22.99 -22.89
N LEU A 142 -63.94 24.21 -22.39
CA LEU A 142 -64.55 24.68 -21.14
C LEU A 142 -66.07 24.50 -21.23
N GLY A 143 -66.56 23.35 -20.76
CA GLY A 143 -67.95 22.91 -20.87
C GLY A 143 -68.14 21.38 -20.87
N ASP A 144 -67.18 20.59 -21.34
CA ASP A 144 -67.34 19.13 -21.49
C ASP A 144 -66.68 18.34 -20.35
N ALA A 145 -67.23 17.17 -20.03
CA ALA A 145 -66.65 16.24 -19.05
C ALA A 145 -65.39 15.56 -19.60
N GLY A 146 -64.39 15.29 -18.77
CA GLY A 146 -63.16 14.59 -19.19
C GLY A 146 -62.25 14.17 -18.04
N VAL A 147 -61.31 13.25 -18.35
CA VAL A 147 -60.37 12.66 -17.37
C VAL A 147 -58.94 13.01 -17.75
N ALA A 148 -58.24 13.78 -16.91
CA ALA A 148 -56.81 14.05 -17.06
C ALA A 148 -56.00 13.06 -16.22
N VAL A 149 -54.97 12.42 -16.80
CA VAL A 149 -54.19 11.37 -16.12
C VAL A 149 -52.70 11.71 -16.15
N THR A 150 -52.04 11.60 -15.00
CA THR A 150 -50.60 11.85 -14.80
C THR A 150 -49.96 10.71 -14.02
N THR A 151 -48.64 10.59 -14.09
CA THR A 151 -47.85 9.59 -13.36
C THR A 151 -46.62 10.27 -12.73
N ASP A 152 -46.18 9.80 -11.57
CA ASP A 152 -44.98 10.29 -10.88
C ASP A 152 -43.68 9.67 -11.42
N LYS A 153 -43.78 8.57 -12.17
CA LYS A 153 -42.67 7.89 -12.84
C LYS A 153 -43.03 7.49 -14.26
N THR A 154 -42.05 7.59 -15.15
CA THR A 154 -42.17 7.17 -16.56
C THR A 154 -41.62 5.77 -16.82
N GLN A 155 -40.86 5.20 -15.87
CA GLN A 155 -40.26 3.85 -15.95
C GLN A 155 -40.38 3.13 -14.60
N LEU A 156 -40.61 1.81 -14.66
CA LEU A 156 -40.54 0.90 -13.51
C LEU A 156 -39.64 -0.30 -13.79
N ILE A 157 -38.94 -0.76 -12.77
CA ILE A 157 -38.09 -1.96 -12.85
C ILE A 157 -38.85 -3.17 -12.33
N ALA A 158 -39.00 -4.18 -13.18
CA ALA A 158 -39.62 -5.45 -12.82
C ALA A 158 -38.82 -6.21 -11.75
N GLY A 159 -39.53 -6.86 -10.82
CA GLY A 159 -38.92 -7.81 -9.86
C GLY A 159 -38.32 -7.21 -8.59
N ILE A 160 -38.28 -5.87 -8.44
CA ILE A 160 -37.84 -5.20 -7.20
C ILE A 160 -38.98 -4.54 -6.43
N GLY A 161 -40.23 -4.79 -6.82
CA GLY A 161 -41.40 -4.13 -6.22
C GLY A 161 -41.51 -2.64 -6.55
N ASP A 162 -40.91 -2.21 -7.66
CA ASP A 162 -40.99 -0.82 -8.11
C ASP A 162 -42.42 -0.46 -8.54
N SER A 163 -42.85 0.75 -8.21
CA SER A 163 -44.20 1.23 -8.49
C SER A 163 -44.28 2.72 -8.79
N ALA A 164 -45.29 3.10 -9.57
CA ALA A 164 -45.66 4.47 -9.89
C ALA A 164 -47.04 4.80 -9.30
N VAL A 165 -47.26 6.04 -8.88
CA VAL A 165 -48.58 6.59 -8.53
C VAL A 165 -49.18 7.24 -9.77
N ILE A 166 -50.31 6.68 -10.22
CA ILE A 166 -51.13 7.23 -11.29
C ILE A 166 -52.20 8.12 -10.65
N THR A 167 -52.23 9.39 -11.03
CA THR A 167 -53.21 10.37 -10.55
C THR A 167 -54.14 10.76 -11.69
N ALA A 168 -55.44 10.53 -11.52
CA ALA A 168 -56.48 10.98 -12.41
C ALA A 168 -57.26 12.15 -11.79
N VAL A 169 -57.61 13.14 -12.60
CA VAL A 169 -58.51 14.24 -12.24
C VAL A 169 -59.72 14.17 -13.16
N PHE A 170 -60.91 13.99 -12.60
CA PHE A 170 -62.15 14.01 -13.35
C PHE A 170 -62.79 15.39 -13.26
N ILE A 171 -63.11 15.95 -14.43
CA ILE A 171 -63.77 17.24 -14.57
C ILE A 171 -65.13 16.97 -15.20
N ASN A 172 -66.19 17.50 -14.59
CA ASN A 172 -67.55 17.45 -15.11
C ASN A 172 -68.08 18.88 -15.24
N ASN A 173 -68.61 19.26 -16.41
CA ASN A 173 -69.10 20.61 -16.70
C ASN A 173 -68.09 21.73 -16.32
N GLY A 174 -66.80 21.49 -16.56
CA GLY A 174 -65.74 22.46 -16.28
C GLY A 174 -65.30 22.60 -14.81
N ALA A 175 -65.83 21.78 -13.89
CA ALA A 175 -65.41 21.74 -12.48
C ALA A 175 -64.97 20.33 -12.04
N PRO A 176 -64.00 20.20 -11.12
CA PRO A 176 -63.63 18.89 -10.57
C PRO A 176 -64.83 18.22 -9.88
N ALA A 177 -65.09 16.96 -10.21
CA ALA A 177 -66.25 16.24 -9.71
C ALA A 177 -65.87 15.20 -8.66
N ALA A 178 -66.39 15.37 -7.44
CA ALA A 178 -66.16 14.51 -6.29
C ALA A 178 -67.15 13.34 -6.23
N ASN A 179 -66.73 12.25 -5.58
CA ASN A 179 -67.52 11.02 -5.41
C ASN A 179 -67.87 10.28 -6.71
N GLU A 180 -67.07 10.46 -7.76
CA GLU A 180 -67.23 9.80 -9.05
C GLU A 180 -66.32 8.57 -9.13
N SER A 181 -66.83 7.45 -9.65
CA SER A 181 -66.05 6.22 -9.78
C SER A 181 -65.19 6.28 -11.05
N LEU A 182 -63.88 6.13 -10.88
CA LEU A 182 -62.93 6.00 -11.98
C LEU A 182 -62.34 4.59 -12.00
N THR A 183 -62.46 3.92 -13.13
CA THR A 183 -61.86 2.60 -13.38
C THR A 183 -60.50 2.77 -14.05
N PHE A 184 -59.43 2.46 -13.32
CA PHE A 184 -58.08 2.35 -13.85
C PHE A 184 -57.89 0.95 -14.43
N SER A 185 -57.32 0.85 -15.62
CA SER A 185 -57.04 -0.42 -16.29
C SER A 185 -55.68 -0.40 -16.96
N THR A 186 -54.96 -1.53 -16.93
CA THR A 186 -53.67 -1.72 -17.60
C THR A 186 -53.58 -3.12 -18.20
N MET A 187 -52.79 -3.28 -19.26
CA MET A 187 -52.44 -4.59 -19.83
C MET A 187 -51.12 -5.15 -19.29
N VAL A 188 -50.27 -4.30 -18.70
CA VAL A 188 -48.94 -4.65 -18.19
C VAL A 188 -48.80 -4.10 -16.77
N GLY A 189 -48.32 -4.92 -15.84
CA GLY A 189 -48.27 -4.61 -14.40
C GLY A 189 -49.62 -4.80 -13.70
N ARG A 190 -49.67 -4.46 -12.40
CA ARG A 190 -50.90 -4.54 -11.58
C ARG A 190 -51.22 -3.22 -10.91
N LEU A 191 -52.50 -2.92 -10.79
CA LEU A 191 -53.04 -1.74 -10.14
C LEU A 191 -53.56 -2.07 -8.73
N GLY A 192 -53.46 -1.10 -7.83
CA GLY A 192 -54.01 -1.21 -6.47
C GLY A 192 -54.06 0.14 -5.73
N PRO A 193 -54.48 0.13 -4.46
CA PRO A 193 -54.49 1.33 -3.63
C PRO A 193 -53.06 1.82 -3.36
N VAL A 194 -52.88 3.15 -3.33
CA VAL A 194 -51.58 3.76 -3.02
C VAL A 194 -51.13 3.33 -1.61
N GLY A 195 -49.98 2.66 -1.54
CA GLY A 195 -49.42 2.15 -0.28
C GLY A 195 -50.03 0.83 0.20
N GLY A 196 -50.89 0.20 -0.60
CA GLY A 196 -51.43 -1.14 -0.32
C GLY A 196 -50.99 -2.19 -1.34
N ALA A 197 -51.52 -3.41 -1.22
CA ALA A 197 -51.20 -4.51 -2.12
C ALA A 197 -51.89 -4.34 -3.48
N ALA A 198 -51.17 -4.61 -4.58
CA ALA A 198 -51.73 -4.57 -5.92
C ALA A 198 -52.79 -5.66 -6.13
N VAL A 199 -53.97 -5.28 -6.63
CA VAL A 199 -55.18 -6.10 -6.60
C VAL A 199 -55.41 -6.80 -7.95
N GLY A 200 -55.19 -6.12 -9.07
CA GLY A 200 -55.63 -6.59 -10.39
C GLY A 200 -55.04 -5.83 -11.57
N THR A 201 -55.44 -6.18 -12.79
CA THR A 201 -55.20 -5.35 -14.00
C THR A 201 -56.22 -4.22 -14.15
N SER A 202 -57.23 -4.20 -13.27
CA SER A 202 -58.22 -3.14 -13.14
C SER A 202 -58.42 -2.80 -11.67
N PHE A 203 -58.61 -1.52 -11.37
CA PHE A 203 -58.83 -1.02 -10.01
C PHE A 203 -59.74 0.20 -10.05
N VAL A 204 -60.78 0.22 -9.21
CA VAL A 204 -61.76 1.31 -9.15
C VAL A 204 -61.44 2.20 -7.96
N VAL A 205 -61.40 3.51 -8.19
CA VAL A 205 -61.15 4.53 -7.16
C VAL A 205 -62.18 5.63 -7.31
N VAL A 206 -62.72 6.08 -6.18
CA VAL A 206 -63.67 7.19 -6.13
C VAL A 206 -62.92 8.51 -6.01
N THR A 207 -63.32 9.54 -6.74
CA THR A 207 -62.70 10.86 -6.68
C THR A 207 -62.95 11.57 -5.34
N ASP A 208 -61.95 12.27 -4.85
CA ASP A 208 -62.03 13.11 -3.64
C ASP A 208 -62.75 14.45 -3.89
N GLY A 209 -62.80 15.31 -2.87
CA GLY A 209 -63.41 16.65 -2.95
C GLY A 209 -62.82 17.58 -4.02
N ASN A 210 -61.66 17.24 -4.59
CA ASN A 210 -60.98 17.96 -5.66
C ASN A 210 -61.04 17.21 -7.01
N GLY A 211 -61.92 16.21 -7.14
CA GLY A 211 -62.04 15.40 -8.33
C GLY A 211 -60.85 14.48 -8.60
N ARG A 212 -59.97 14.25 -7.61
CA ARG A 212 -58.76 13.44 -7.77
C ARG A 212 -58.98 11.99 -7.34
N ALA A 213 -58.46 11.06 -8.13
CA ALA A 213 -58.38 9.64 -7.79
C ALA A 213 -56.96 9.13 -8.02
N GLN A 214 -56.44 8.31 -7.12
CA GLN A 214 -55.06 7.79 -7.21
C GLN A 214 -55.03 6.27 -7.13
N ALA A 215 -54.24 5.67 -8.01
CA ALA A 215 -53.94 4.24 -8.02
C ALA A 215 -52.43 4.04 -8.13
N GLN A 216 -51.92 2.96 -7.55
CA GLN A 216 -50.53 2.54 -7.71
C GLN A 216 -50.43 1.51 -8.83
N LEU A 217 -49.55 1.74 -9.81
CA LEU A 217 -49.11 0.77 -10.80
C LEU A 217 -47.83 0.08 -10.29
N LEU A 218 -47.87 -1.24 -10.12
CA LEU A 218 -46.77 -2.08 -9.66
C LEU A 218 -46.18 -2.88 -10.82
N ALA A 219 -44.84 -2.89 -10.94
CA ALA A 219 -44.10 -3.80 -11.80
C ALA A 219 -43.96 -5.17 -11.12
N ASP A 220 -45.01 -5.97 -11.22
CA ASP A 220 -45.16 -7.29 -10.58
C ASP A 220 -44.25 -8.40 -11.14
N GLY A 221 -43.50 -8.10 -12.20
CA GLY A 221 -42.55 -9.03 -12.82
C GLY A 221 -43.18 -10.05 -13.78
N THR A 222 -44.50 -10.02 -14.01
CA THR A 222 -45.18 -11.00 -14.88
C THR A 222 -45.16 -10.60 -16.36
N ALA A 223 -45.14 -9.30 -16.65
CA ALA A 223 -45.05 -8.76 -18.01
C ALA A 223 -44.21 -7.47 -18.04
N THR A 224 -43.49 -7.25 -19.15
CA THR A 224 -42.67 -6.06 -19.39
C THR A 224 -43.04 -5.40 -20.72
N GLY A 225 -42.69 -4.13 -20.89
CA GLY A 225 -43.11 -3.29 -22.02
C GLY A 225 -43.87 -2.03 -21.55
N GLN A 226 -44.49 -1.33 -22.48
CA GLN A 226 -45.25 -0.12 -22.18
C GLN A 226 -46.57 -0.46 -21.49
N ALA A 227 -46.72 -0.10 -20.22
CA ALA A 227 -47.98 -0.15 -19.50
C ALA A 227 -48.81 1.09 -19.82
N LEU A 228 -49.74 0.96 -20.77
CA LEU A 228 -50.75 1.98 -21.03
C LEU A 228 -51.85 1.88 -19.96
N VAL A 229 -51.88 2.85 -19.05
CA VAL A 229 -52.92 2.95 -18.02
C VAL A 229 -54.06 3.79 -18.56
N ARG A 230 -55.22 3.17 -18.75
CA ARG A 230 -56.47 3.84 -19.16
C ARG A 230 -57.37 4.03 -17.96
N VAL A 231 -57.81 5.26 -17.74
CA VAL A 231 -58.79 5.63 -16.72
C VAL A 231 -60.10 5.95 -17.41
N THR A 232 -61.18 5.33 -16.97
CA THR A 232 -62.54 5.48 -17.54
C THR A 232 -63.50 5.87 -16.41
N SER A 233 -64.25 6.94 -16.57
CA SER A 233 -65.36 7.31 -15.69
C SER A 233 -66.64 6.57 -16.05
N ASP A 234 -67.62 6.57 -15.16
CA ASP A 234 -68.93 5.91 -15.37
C ASP A 234 -69.72 6.50 -16.55
N ASP A 235 -69.50 7.78 -16.88
CA ASP A 235 -70.08 8.47 -18.04
C ASP A 235 -69.34 8.20 -19.36
N GLY A 236 -68.28 7.37 -19.32
CA GLY A 236 -67.53 6.91 -20.48
C GLY A 236 -66.38 7.81 -20.92
N GLN A 237 -66.08 8.90 -20.19
CA GLN A 237 -64.91 9.72 -20.47
C GLN A 237 -63.62 8.95 -20.14
N THR A 238 -62.59 9.14 -20.97
CA THR A 238 -61.33 8.42 -20.78
C THR A 238 -60.11 9.29 -20.87
N GLY A 239 -59.13 8.99 -20.01
CA GLY A 239 -57.79 9.55 -20.06
C GLY A 239 -56.75 8.43 -20.01
N THR A 240 -55.54 8.69 -20.51
CA THR A 240 -54.47 7.71 -20.55
C THR A 240 -53.14 8.30 -20.09
N THR A 241 -52.29 7.43 -19.54
CA THR A 241 -50.86 7.70 -19.35
C THR A 241 -50.08 6.42 -19.64
N SER A 242 -48.77 6.51 -19.83
CA SER A 242 -47.93 5.34 -20.10
C SER A 242 -46.70 5.30 -19.20
N VAL A 243 -46.40 4.11 -18.68
CA VAL A 243 -45.20 3.83 -17.88
C VAL A 243 -44.49 2.64 -18.49
N VAL A 244 -43.18 2.74 -18.74
CA VAL A 244 -42.42 1.62 -19.33
C VAL A 244 -41.95 0.69 -18.21
N ILE A 245 -42.37 -0.57 -18.25
CA ILE A 245 -41.89 -1.61 -17.31
C ILE A 245 -40.75 -2.35 -17.99
N VAL A 246 -39.54 -2.19 -17.48
CA VAL A 246 -38.33 -2.81 -18.03
C VAL A 246 -37.92 -4.02 -17.20
N ASN A 247 -37.42 -5.06 -17.89
CA ASN A 247 -36.80 -6.20 -17.23
C ASN A 247 -35.28 -6.01 -17.21
N VAL A 248 -34.65 -6.28 -16.08
CA VAL A 248 -33.20 -6.36 -15.99
C VAL A 248 -32.80 -7.82 -16.19
N THR A 249 -31.95 -8.10 -17.17
CA THR A 249 -31.53 -9.47 -17.47
C THR A 249 -30.06 -9.72 -17.23
N GLN A 250 -29.23 -8.67 -17.21
CA GLN A 250 -27.79 -8.82 -17.06
C GLN A 250 -27.19 -7.68 -16.23
N VAL A 251 -26.17 -8.03 -15.45
CA VAL A 251 -25.17 -7.10 -14.93
C VAL A 251 -23.81 -7.53 -15.46
N SER A 252 -23.01 -6.59 -15.93
CA SER A 252 -21.72 -6.84 -16.58
C SER A 252 -20.64 -5.90 -16.05
N TYR A 253 -19.42 -6.41 -15.96
CA TYR A 253 -18.22 -5.62 -15.70
C TYR A 253 -17.73 -4.98 -17.00
N ILE A 254 -17.37 -3.70 -16.96
CA ILE A 254 -16.82 -2.96 -18.10
C ILE A 254 -15.30 -2.75 -17.92
N SER A 255 -14.91 -2.09 -16.84
CA SER A 255 -13.52 -1.65 -16.64
C SER A 255 -13.20 -1.35 -15.18
N THR A 256 -11.91 -1.36 -14.86
CA THR A 256 -11.34 -0.82 -13.63
C THR A 256 -10.24 0.16 -14.00
N THR A 257 -10.30 1.38 -13.48
CA THR A 257 -9.33 2.45 -13.75
C THR A 257 -8.80 3.06 -12.46
N CYS A 258 -7.49 3.29 -12.35
CA CYS A 258 -6.94 4.06 -11.23
C CYS A 258 -7.06 5.55 -11.58
N PRO A 259 -7.76 6.38 -10.79
CA PRO A 259 -7.97 7.80 -11.12
C PRO A 259 -6.68 8.59 -11.26
N GLN A 260 -5.64 8.26 -10.48
CA GLN A 260 -4.36 8.97 -10.45
C GLN A 260 -3.59 8.84 -11.78
N THR A 261 -3.56 7.64 -12.38
CA THR A 261 -2.84 7.39 -13.64
C THR A 261 -3.75 7.37 -14.86
N ALA A 262 -5.07 7.36 -14.70
CA ALA A 262 -6.06 7.19 -15.76
C ALA A 262 -5.83 5.94 -16.63
N THR A 263 -5.24 4.89 -16.06
CA THR A 263 -4.95 3.61 -16.72
C THR A 263 -5.70 2.45 -16.08
N ASN A 264 -5.64 1.27 -16.71
CA ASN A 264 -6.22 0.03 -16.16
C ASN A 264 -5.63 -0.26 -14.76
N CYS A 265 -6.51 -0.45 -13.78
CA CYS A 265 -6.12 -0.73 -12.39
C CYS A 265 -6.11 -2.23 -12.12
N ASN A 266 -4.94 -2.85 -12.28
CA ASN A 266 -4.67 -4.21 -11.81
C ASN A 266 -3.84 -4.24 -10.51
N LEU A 267 -3.23 -3.10 -10.15
CA LEU A 267 -2.39 -2.92 -8.99
C LEU A 267 -2.69 -1.56 -8.32
N MET A 268 -2.97 -1.60 -7.03
CA MET A 268 -3.15 -0.46 -6.14
C MET A 268 -2.01 -0.43 -5.12
N GLY A 269 -1.63 0.77 -4.70
CA GLY A 269 -0.78 0.97 -3.53
C GLY A 269 -1.59 0.96 -2.24
N LEU A 270 -0.89 0.80 -1.12
CA LEU A 270 -1.48 0.94 0.21
C LEU A 270 -1.93 2.38 0.48
N GLN A 271 -2.81 2.55 1.45
CA GLN A 271 -3.19 3.87 1.95
C GLN A 271 -1.95 4.70 2.27
N ASN A 272 -1.95 5.97 1.84
CA ASN A 272 -0.86 6.94 2.00
C ASN A 272 0.46 6.59 1.27
N SER A 273 0.47 5.61 0.35
CA SER A 273 1.65 5.30 -0.45
C SER A 273 1.87 6.28 -1.62
N GLY A 274 0.93 7.17 -1.91
CA GLY A 274 0.94 8.10 -3.05
C GLY A 274 0.74 7.43 -4.42
N PHE A 275 0.43 6.13 -4.47
CA PHE A 275 0.33 5.35 -5.72
C PHE A 275 -1.00 4.63 -5.82
N ASN A 276 -1.85 5.02 -6.77
CA ASN A 276 -3.09 4.31 -7.13
C ASN A 276 -3.89 3.75 -5.93
N GLU A 277 -4.03 4.55 -4.87
CA GLU A 277 -4.66 4.12 -3.61
C GLU A 277 -6.18 3.92 -3.74
N THR A 278 -6.73 4.38 -4.86
CA THR A 278 -8.15 4.27 -5.21
C THR A 278 -8.30 3.66 -6.60
N ALA A 279 -9.35 2.87 -6.78
CA ALA A 279 -9.74 2.33 -8.08
C ALA A 279 -11.22 2.62 -8.32
N GLN A 280 -11.55 3.08 -9.52
CA GLN A 280 -12.93 3.23 -9.96
C GLN A 280 -13.28 2.07 -10.88
N LEU A 281 -14.29 1.29 -10.49
CA LEU A 281 -14.82 0.25 -11.34
C LEU A 281 -16.00 0.79 -12.13
N LYS A 282 -16.31 0.20 -13.28
CA LYS A 282 -17.51 0.48 -14.05
C LYS A 282 -18.26 -0.82 -14.31
N PHE A 283 -19.54 -0.83 -13.97
CA PHE A 283 -20.47 -1.92 -14.28
C PHE A 283 -21.64 -1.38 -15.09
N ARG A 284 -22.28 -2.24 -15.88
CA ARG A 284 -23.49 -1.92 -16.63
C ARG A 284 -24.57 -2.95 -16.42
N VAL A 285 -25.77 -2.44 -16.16
CA VAL A 285 -27.01 -3.20 -16.07
C VAL A 285 -27.75 -3.06 -17.38
N SER A 286 -28.15 -4.17 -17.97
CA SER A 286 -28.84 -4.21 -19.26
C SER A 286 -30.05 -5.13 -19.30
N ASP A 287 -30.93 -4.86 -20.26
CA ASP A 287 -32.07 -5.68 -20.61
C ASP A 287 -31.69 -6.80 -21.60
N ASN A 288 -32.71 -7.55 -22.06
CA ASN A 288 -32.56 -8.67 -22.97
C ASN A 288 -32.11 -8.27 -24.39
N VAL A 289 -32.09 -6.98 -24.71
CA VAL A 289 -31.63 -6.43 -26.00
C VAL A 289 -30.29 -5.70 -25.82
N ASN A 290 -29.65 -5.84 -24.65
CA ASN A 290 -28.38 -5.21 -24.28
C ASN A 290 -28.43 -3.67 -24.25
N VAL A 291 -29.63 -3.11 -24.04
CA VAL A 291 -29.84 -1.69 -23.77
C VAL A 291 -29.63 -1.44 -22.28
N GLY A 292 -29.00 -0.32 -21.93
CA GLY A 292 -28.70 0.01 -20.54
C GLY A 292 -29.96 0.43 -19.79
N VAL A 293 -30.16 -0.09 -18.58
CA VAL A 293 -31.36 0.22 -17.79
C VAL A 293 -31.04 1.27 -16.72
N PRO A 294 -31.56 2.50 -16.83
CA PRO A 294 -31.33 3.55 -15.85
C PRO A 294 -32.14 3.35 -14.56
N GLY A 295 -31.68 3.92 -13.45
CA GLY A 295 -32.39 3.92 -12.17
C GLY A 295 -32.32 2.61 -11.36
N VAL A 296 -31.49 1.64 -11.78
CA VAL A 296 -31.35 0.35 -11.10
C VAL A 296 -30.38 0.50 -9.92
N PRO A 297 -30.79 0.18 -8.68
CA PRO A 297 -29.88 0.11 -7.55
C PRO A 297 -28.97 -1.12 -7.67
N VAL A 298 -27.67 -0.89 -7.57
CA VAL A 298 -26.63 -1.92 -7.61
C VAL A 298 -25.92 -1.93 -6.26
N ALA A 299 -25.84 -3.11 -5.63
CA ALA A 299 -25.10 -3.32 -4.40
C ALA A 299 -23.69 -3.84 -4.70
N PHE A 300 -22.71 -3.41 -3.91
CA PHE A 300 -21.32 -3.82 -4.04
C PHE A 300 -20.79 -4.40 -2.74
N SER A 301 -19.95 -5.41 -2.86
CA SER A 301 -19.18 -5.97 -1.75
C SER A 301 -17.81 -6.42 -2.24
N LEU A 302 -16.89 -6.64 -1.31
CA LEU A 302 -15.54 -7.07 -1.61
C LEU A 302 -15.39 -8.57 -1.33
N ILE A 303 -14.71 -9.28 -2.24
CA ILE A 303 -14.32 -10.68 -2.07
C ILE A 303 -12.83 -10.73 -1.75
N ASN A 304 -12.46 -11.39 -0.65
CA ASN A 304 -11.08 -11.58 -0.17
C ASN A 304 -10.29 -10.27 0.04
N ALA A 305 -10.98 -9.18 0.42
CA ALA A 305 -10.33 -7.90 0.64
C ALA A 305 -9.30 -7.94 1.77
N PRO A 306 -8.08 -7.39 1.57
CA PRO A 306 -7.15 -7.15 2.66
C PRO A 306 -7.73 -6.11 3.62
N ALA A 307 -7.29 -6.17 4.88
CA ALA A 307 -7.80 -5.33 5.95
C ALA A 307 -7.71 -3.82 5.59
N GLY A 308 -8.78 -3.09 5.90
CA GLY A 308 -8.92 -1.65 5.62
C GLY A 308 -9.38 -1.31 4.20
N THR A 309 -9.43 -2.27 3.27
CA THR A 309 -9.97 -2.01 1.92
C THR A 309 -11.49 -1.81 1.98
N THR A 310 -12.00 -0.76 1.35
CA THR A 310 -13.42 -0.40 1.35
C THR A 310 -13.96 -0.16 -0.05
N VAL A 311 -15.28 -0.31 -0.24
CA VAL A 311 -15.99 0.00 -1.48
C VAL A 311 -17.28 0.77 -1.15
N GLU A 312 -17.69 1.67 -2.04
CA GLU A 312 -19.02 2.26 -1.98
C GLU A 312 -20.09 1.15 -2.04
N PRO A 313 -20.95 1.00 -1.01
CA PRO A 313 -21.77 -0.21 -0.87
C PRO A 313 -22.95 -0.26 -1.86
N MET A 314 -23.39 0.89 -2.38
CA MET A 314 -24.49 0.98 -3.35
C MET A 314 -24.32 2.16 -4.30
N ALA A 315 -24.81 2.02 -5.53
CA ALA A 315 -24.99 3.11 -6.47
C ALA A 315 -26.24 2.88 -7.35
N VAL A 316 -26.71 3.92 -8.04
CA VAL A 316 -27.86 3.84 -8.95
C VAL A 316 -27.38 4.08 -10.38
N THR A 317 -27.85 3.25 -11.33
CA THR A 317 -27.43 3.37 -12.73
C THR A 317 -27.86 4.68 -13.38
N ASN A 318 -26.95 5.27 -14.17
CA ASN A 318 -27.21 6.46 -14.96
C ASN A 318 -28.04 6.18 -16.23
N ALA A 319 -28.24 7.18 -17.09
CA ALA A 319 -28.98 7.06 -18.36
C ALA A 319 -28.48 5.96 -19.31
N LEU A 320 -27.22 5.54 -19.20
CA LEU A 320 -26.61 4.46 -19.99
C LEU A 320 -26.68 3.08 -19.31
N GLY A 321 -27.32 3.00 -18.14
CA GLY A 321 -27.36 1.80 -17.32
C GLY A 321 -26.05 1.53 -16.56
N GLU A 322 -25.18 2.52 -16.42
CA GLU A 322 -23.84 2.34 -15.83
C GLU A 322 -23.76 2.88 -14.40
N VAL A 323 -22.92 2.22 -13.59
CA VAL A 323 -22.53 2.63 -12.22
C VAL A 323 -21.03 2.55 -12.08
N SER A 324 -20.46 3.46 -11.27
CA SER A 324 -19.01 3.55 -11.09
C SER A 324 -18.58 3.58 -9.62
N PRO A 325 -18.63 2.44 -8.89
CA PRO A 325 -18.24 2.42 -7.48
C PRO A 325 -16.73 2.67 -7.30
N THR A 326 -16.40 3.42 -6.26
CA THR A 326 -15.00 3.66 -5.85
C THR A 326 -14.57 2.65 -4.79
N VAL A 327 -13.39 2.07 -4.98
CA VAL A 327 -12.66 1.28 -3.99
C VAL A 327 -11.49 2.09 -3.44
N ARG A 328 -11.22 1.96 -2.14
CA ARG A 328 -10.07 2.56 -1.45
C ARG A 328 -9.25 1.46 -0.77
N ALA A 329 -7.95 1.45 -0.98
CA ALA A 329 -7.04 0.51 -0.33
C ALA A 329 -6.87 0.83 1.16
N GLY A 330 -6.62 -0.21 1.96
CA GLY A 330 -6.19 -0.10 3.36
C GLY A 330 -4.66 -0.15 3.51
N THR A 331 -4.22 -0.53 4.71
CA THR A 331 -2.80 -0.62 5.10
C THR A 331 -2.20 -2.03 4.94
N THR A 332 -2.99 -3.02 4.51
CA THR A 332 -2.52 -4.41 4.34
C THR A 332 -2.46 -4.82 2.87
N VAL A 333 -1.41 -5.56 2.49
CA VAL A 333 -1.27 -6.13 1.14
C VAL A 333 -2.20 -7.32 0.93
N GLY A 334 -2.65 -7.53 -0.30
CA GLY A 334 -3.54 -8.64 -0.63
C GLY A 334 -4.09 -8.56 -2.04
N THR A 335 -5.10 -9.37 -2.35
CA THR A 335 -5.76 -9.35 -3.65
C THR A 335 -7.24 -9.49 -3.45
N PHE A 336 -8.05 -8.70 -4.16
CA PHE A 336 -9.49 -8.71 -3.99
C PHE A 336 -10.21 -8.57 -5.33
N SER A 337 -11.51 -8.85 -5.32
CA SER A 337 -12.41 -8.54 -6.43
C SER A 337 -13.65 -7.83 -5.90
N VAL A 338 -14.30 -7.04 -6.74
CA VAL A 338 -15.57 -6.39 -6.40
C VAL A 338 -16.71 -7.24 -6.95
N TYR A 339 -17.63 -7.61 -6.07
CA TYR A 339 -18.88 -8.29 -6.40
C TYR A 339 -19.99 -7.24 -6.55
N ALA A 340 -20.62 -7.20 -7.72
CA ALA A 340 -21.77 -6.34 -7.99
C ALA A 340 -23.03 -7.20 -8.12
N SER A 341 -24.10 -6.81 -7.44
CA SER A 341 -25.39 -7.50 -7.52
C SER A 341 -26.58 -6.57 -7.68
N VAL A 342 -27.60 -7.09 -8.36
CA VAL A 342 -28.90 -6.43 -8.55
C VAL A 342 -30.04 -7.42 -8.28
N LEU A 343 -31.26 -6.91 -8.12
CA LEU A 343 -32.46 -7.73 -7.89
C LEU A 343 -32.31 -8.71 -6.70
N ASN A 344 -31.89 -8.21 -5.52
CA ASN A 344 -31.67 -9.04 -4.32
C ASN A 344 -30.73 -10.24 -4.56
N ASN A 345 -29.60 -10.02 -5.23
CA ASN A 345 -28.58 -11.02 -5.59
C ASN A 345 -28.99 -12.05 -6.67
N THR A 346 -30.11 -11.85 -7.38
CA THR A 346 -30.51 -12.76 -8.47
C THR A 346 -29.58 -12.64 -9.68
N LEU A 347 -29.08 -11.44 -9.97
CA LEU A 347 -28.09 -11.20 -11.02
C LEU A 347 -26.84 -10.61 -10.38
N SER A 348 -25.68 -11.19 -10.74
CA SER A 348 -24.41 -10.74 -10.20
C SER A 348 -23.26 -10.94 -11.15
N VAL A 349 -22.20 -10.15 -10.95
CA VAL A 349 -20.94 -10.26 -11.67
C VAL A 349 -19.80 -9.90 -10.73
N THR A 350 -18.65 -10.51 -10.96
CA THR A 350 -17.42 -10.22 -10.20
C THR A 350 -16.40 -9.59 -11.13
N SER A 351 -15.71 -8.54 -10.67
CA SER A 351 -14.61 -7.93 -11.40
C SER A 351 -13.40 -8.87 -11.49
N PRO A 352 -12.45 -8.63 -12.41
CA PRO A 352 -11.11 -9.21 -12.32
C PRO A 352 -10.46 -8.89 -10.95
N THR A 353 -9.47 -9.70 -10.58
CA THR A 353 -8.70 -9.51 -9.35
C THR A 353 -7.83 -8.26 -9.45
N ILE A 354 -7.84 -7.45 -8.38
CA ILE A 354 -7.00 -6.27 -8.18
C ILE A 354 -6.03 -6.58 -7.04
N GLY A 355 -4.73 -6.34 -7.26
CA GLY A 355 -3.71 -6.47 -6.22
C GLY A 355 -3.53 -5.18 -5.43
N VAL A 356 -3.34 -5.29 -4.11
CA VAL A 356 -2.87 -4.21 -3.23
C VAL A 356 -1.47 -4.58 -2.76
N ARG A 357 -0.46 -3.75 -3.04
CA ARG A 357 0.95 -4.00 -2.71
C ARG A 357 1.64 -2.77 -2.14
N GLY A 358 2.83 -2.99 -1.58
CA GLY A 358 3.75 -1.90 -1.32
C GLY A 358 4.10 -1.19 -2.63
N ALA A 359 4.07 0.13 -2.61
CA ALA A 359 4.23 0.93 -3.83
C ALA A 359 5.23 2.09 -3.69
N LYS A 360 5.53 2.48 -2.45
CA LYS A 360 6.51 3.51 -2.12
C LYS A 360 7.61 2.88 -1.28
N ALA A 361 8.85 3.04 -1.70
CA ALA A 361 9.99 2.48 -0.98
C ALA A 361 10.33 3.34 0.24
N SER A 362 10.63 2.70 1.38
CA SER A 362 11.16 3.32 2.60
C SER A 362 12.67 3.11 2.70
N ASN A 363 13.41 4.12 3.16
CA ASN A 363 14.88 4.05 3.30
C ASN A 363 15.36 2.94 4.26
N ARG A 364 14.57 2.54 5.27
CA ARG A 364 14.95 1.47 6.21
C ARG A 364 15.13 0.11 5.54
N GLY A 365 14.29 -0.18 4.55
CA GLY A 365 14.29 -1.47 3.88
C GLY A 365 14.84 -1.40 2.46
N PHE A 366 15.40 -0.25 2.06
CA PHE A 366 16.17 -0.13 0.84
C PHE A 366 17.56 -0.75 1.04
N THR A 367 17.81 -1.86 0.34
CA THR A 367 19.08 -2.59 0.42
C THR A 367 19.84 -2.53 -0.90
N LEU A 368 21.17 -2.48 -0.82
CA LEU A 368 22.11 -2.68 -1.92
C LEU A 368 23.16 -3.69 -1.46
N ARG A 369 23.32 -4.79 -2.19
CA ARG A 369 24.26 -5.87 -1.83
C ARG A 369 24.91 -6.46 -3.07
N CYS A 370 26.19 -6.80 -2.99
CA CYS A 370 26.87 -7.59 -4.01
C CYS A 370 27.25 -8.97 -3.47
N ASP A 371 27.45 -9.93 -4.37
CA ASP A 371 27.82 -11.31 -4.03
C ASP A 371 29.12 -11.37 -3.22
N ARG A 372 30.07 -10.46 -3.53
CA ARG A 372 31.34 -10.34 -2.82
C ARG A 372 31.65 -8.90 -2.41
N VAL A 373 32.30 -8.77 -1.26
CA VAL A 373 32.84 -7.51 -0.73
C VAL A 373 34.32 -7.35 -1.07
N ASN A 374 35.04 -8.42 -1.43
CA ASN A 374 36.46 -8.39 -1.78
C ASN A 374 36.69 -9.02 -3.16
N LEU A 375 37.31 -8.27 -4.07
CA LEU A 375 37.70 -8.72 -5.40
C LEU A 375 39.20 -8.49 -5.63
N ALA A 376 39.88 -9.49 -6.21
CA ALA A 376 41.30 -9.41 -6.56
C ALA A 376 41.59 -8.50 -7.78
N THR A 377 40.99 -7.32 -7.83
CA THR A 377 41.10 -6.37 -8.95
C THR A 377 42.53 -5.92 -9.18
N LEU A 378 43.36 -5.87 -8.14
CA LEU A 378 44.76 -5.44 -8.25
C LEU A 378 45.72 -6.61 -8.51
N ALA A 379 45.25 -7.87 -8.54
CA ALA A 379 46.07 -9.05 -8.80
C ALA A 379 46.36 -9.24 -10.31
N SER A 380 46.97 -8.23 -10.91
CA SER A 380 47.38 -8.20 -12.32
C SER A 380 48.61 -7.29 -12.45
N PRO A 381 49.60 -7.61 -13.30
CA PRO A 381 50.70 -6.70 -13.61
C PRO A 381 50.24 -5.35 -14.18
N ASN A 382 49.07 -5.34 -14.82
CA ASN A 382 48.40 -4.14 -15.33
C ASN A 382 46.97 -4.12 -14.78
N PRO A 383 46.74 -3.56 -13.58
CA PRO A 383 45.39 -3.46 -13.01
C PRO A 383 44.54 -2.42 -13.78
N PRO A 384 43.20 -2.54 -13.76
CA PRO A 384 42.42 -3.53 -13.04
C PRO A 384 42.31 -4.88 -13.77
N LEU A 385 42.33 -5.98 -13.02
CA LEU A 385 41.95 -7.31 -13.50
C LEU A 385 40.44 -7.30 -13.85
N PRO A 386 40.05 -7.67 -15.09
CA PRO A 386 38.64 -7.75 -15.49
C PRO A 386 37.86 -8.82 -14.71
N LEU A 387 37.07 -8.38 -13.73
CA LEU A 387 36.21 -9.20 -12.90
C LEU A 387 34.78 -8.67 -12.95
N THR A 388 33.83 -9.58 -12.78
CA THR A 388 32.41 -9.26 -12.70
C THR A 388 31.78 -9.93 -11.49
N GLN A 389 30.72 -9.32 -10.97
CA GLN A 389 29.87 -9.92 -9.94
C GLN A 389 28.44 -9.42 -10.05
N THR A 390 27.51 -10.15 -9.45
CA THR A 390 26.13 -9.72 -9.36
C THR A 390 25.91 -8.89 -8.11
N CYS A 391 25.15 -7.82 -8.27
CA CYS A 391 24.64 -6.99 -7.20
C CYS A 391 23.11 -6.95 -7.29
N THR A 392 22.48 -6.71 -6.14
CA THR A 392 21.04 -6.72 -5.96
C THR A 392 20.61 -5.50 -5.18
N VAL A 393 19.49 -4.92 -5.62
CA VAL A 393 18.75 -3.92 -4.86
C VAL A 393 17.45 -4.55 -4.38
N GLY A 394 17.07 -4.29 -3.14
CA GLY A 394 15.78 -4.72 -2.58
C GLY A 394 15.01 -3.51 -2.07
N LEU A 395 13.74 -3.40 -2.45
CA LEU A 395 12.84 -2.34 -2.04
C LEU A 395 11.66 -2.90 -1.28
N VAL A 396 11.40 -2.32 -0.11
CA VAL A 396 10.18 -2.53 0.66
C VAL A 396 9.56 -1.19 1.06
N ASP A 397 8.27 -1.20 1.33
CA ASP A 397 7.55 -0.05 1.89
C ASP A 397 7.77 0.09 3.40
N ARG A 398 7.20 1.15 4.00
CA ARG A 398 7.26 1.41 5.45
C ARG A 398 6.68 0.30 6.33
N TYR A 399 5.83 -0.57 5.78
CA TYR A 399 5.25 -1.71 6.48
C TYR A 399 6.07 -3.00 6.28
N GLY A 400 7.19 -2.92 5.56
CA GLY A 400 8.06 -4.05 5.25
C GLY A 400 7.56 -4.94 4.11
N ASN A 401 6.55 -4.51 3.35
CA ASN A 401 6.10 -5.27 2.18
C ASN A 401 6.98 -4.96 0.96
N PRO A 402 7.27 -5.94 0.09
CA PRO A 402 7.95 -5.69 -1.16
C PRO A 402 7.25 -4.60 -2.01
N VAL A 403 8.04 -3.75 -2.65
CA VAL A 403 7.52 -2.73 -3.58
C VAL A 403 7.22 -3.37 -4.93
N GLY A 404 5.93 -3.61 -5.20
CA GLY A 404 5.42 -4.37 -6.34
C GLY A 404 5.20 -3.58 -7.63
N THR A 405 5.60 -2.31 -7.69
CA THR A 405 5.31 -1.41 -8.83
C THR A 405 6.32 -1.51 -9.98
N GLY A 406 7.40 -2.28 -9.81
CA GLY A 406 8.46 -2.38 -10.82
C GLY A 406 9.30 -1.10 -10.91
N THR A 407 9.74 -0.60 -9.76
CA THR A 407 10.43 0.68 -9.61
C THR A 407 11.81 0.68 -10.25
N GLN A 408 12.16 1.78 -10.93
CA GLN A 408 13.50 2.00 -11.44
C GLN A 408 14.40 2.59 -10.33
N VAL A 409 15.55 1.97 -10.11
CA VAL A 409 16.58 2.41 -9.16
C VAL A 409 17.79 2.88 -9.95
N ARG A 410 18.26 4.09 -9.69
CA ARG A 410 19.45 4.66 -10.32
C ARG A 410 20.69 4.22 -9.56
N LEU A 411 21.79 4.05 -10.27
CA LEU A 411 23.04 3.52 -9.71
C LEU A 411 24.20 4.45 -10.06
N ASN A 412 25.17 4.53 -9.16
CA ASN A 412 26.47 5.13 -9.44
C ASN A 412 27.57 4.40 -8.66
N SER A 413 28.81 4.51 -9.13
CA SER A 413 29.97 3.89 -8.50
C SER A 413 31.19 4.80 -8.61
N GLU A 414 32.00 4.85 -7.56
CA GLU A 414 33.27 5.55 -7.54
C GLU A 414 34.26 5.03 -8.59
N ALA A 415 34.39 3.71 -8.67
CA ALA A 415 35.28 2.98 -9.57
C ALA A 415 34.59 1.75 -10.15
N GLY A 416 35.12 1.24 -11.26
CA GLY A 416 34.47 0.22 -12.07
C GLY A 416 33.31 0.80 -12.90
N THR A 417 32.37 -0.08 -13.26
CA THR A 417 31.17 0.28 -14.03
C THR A 417 29.93 -0.45 -13.48
N VAL A 418 28.85 0.31 -13.35
CA VAL A 418 27.47 -0.16 -13.13
C VAL A 418 26.56 0.34 -14.27
N PRO A 419 25.43 -0.31 -14.57
CA PRO A 419 24.44 0.27 -15.48
C PRO A 419 23.82 1.53 -14.86
N ASN A 420 23.30 2.45 -15.68
CA ASN A 420 22.69 3.70 -15.19
C ASN A 420 21.51 3.47 -14.24
N ASN A 421 20.78 2.36 -14.41
CA ASN A 421 19.65 1.97 -13.58
C ASN A 421 19.39 0.47 -13.65
N VAL A 422 18.59 0.00 -12.69
CA VAL A 422 18.01 -1.35 -12.62
C VAL A 422 16.53 -1.25 -12.27
N THR A 423 15.69 -2.09 -12.86
CA THR A 423 14.25 -2.14 -12.54
C THR A 423 13.99 -3.31 -11.62
N THR A 424 13.26 -3.07 -10.52
CA THR A 424 12.83 -4.16 -9.63
C THR A 424 11.73 -4.99 -10.27
N GLN A 425 11.60 -6.25 -9.86
CA GLN A 425 10.51 -7.07 -10.38
C GLN A 425 9.17 -6.61 -9.81
N PRO A 426 8.17 -6.33 -10.68
CA PRO A 426 6.85 -5.97 -10.22
C PRO A 426 6.15 -7.17 -9.58
N PHE A 427 5.01 -6.89 -8.94
CA PHE A 427 4.13 -7.91 -8.44
C PHE A 427 3.67 -8.83 -9.57
N ALA A 428 3.91 -10.13 -9.36
CA ALA A 428 3.30 -11.20 -10.12
C ALA A 428 2.96 -12.35 -9.16
N PRO A 429 1.78 -12.98 -9.27
CA PRO A 429 1.42 -14.12 -8.42
C PRO A 429 2.49 -15.20 -8.44
N GLY A 430 3.00 -15.56 -7.25
CA GLY A 430 4.04 -16.60 -7.10
C GLY A 430 5.47 -16.14 -7.38
N ASN A 431 5.72 -14.83 -7.59
CA ASN A 431 7.08 -14.30 -7.73
C ASN A 431 7.72 -14.05 -6.35
N PRO A 432 8.76 -14.82 -5.94
CA PRO A 432 9.46 -14.58 -4.67
C PRO A 432 10.43 -13.39 -4.73
N SER A 433 10.65 -12.81 -5.91
CA SER A 433 11.60 -11.72 -6.16
C SER A 433 10.92 -10.37 -6.37
N GLU A 434 9.65 -10.23 -5.98
CA GLU A 434 8.94 -8.94 -5.95
C GLU A 434 9.78 -7.88 -5.20
N GLY A 435 9.89 -6.68 -5.77
CA GLY A 435 10.68 -5.60 -5.17
C GLY A 435 12.20 -5.77 -5.26
N ILE A 436 12.71 -6.83 -5.90
CA ILE A 436 14.16 -7.07 -6.07
C ILE A 436 14.59 -6.76 -7.50
N GLY A 437 15.69 -6.03 -7.66
CA GLY A 437 16.38 -5.79 -8.93
C GLY A 437 17.79 -6.37 -8.90
N SER A 438 18.29 -6.90 -10.01
CA SER A 438 19.65 -7.45 -10.12
C SER A 438 20.41 -6.79 -11.26
N PHE A 439 21.69 -6.46 -11.01
CA PHE A 439 22.58 -5.85 -11.99
C PHE A 439 24.00 -6.40 -11.87
N THR A 440 24.80 -6.22 -12.91
CA THR A 440 26.20 -6.65 -12.93
C THR A 440 27.12 -5.46 -12.65
N PHE A 441 28.01 -5.63 -11.67
CA PHE A 441 29.16 -4.76 -11.47
C PHE A 441 30.36 -5.30 -12.24
N GLN A 442 31.15 -4.41 -12.86
CA GLN A 442 32.39 -4.75 -13.55
C GLN A 442 33.54 -3.90 -13.02
N THR A 443 34.71 -4.50 -12.82
CA THR A 443 35.90 -3.77 -12.35
C THR A 443 36.54 -2.90 -13.43
N ILE A 444 36.23 -3.16 -14.70
CA ILE A 444 36.63 -2.29 -15.82
C ILE A 444 35.78 -1.00 -15.77
N GLY A 445 36.40 0.15 -16.02
CA GLY A 445 35.73 1.45 -16.06
C GLY A 445 36.60 2.53 -15.46
N THR A 446 35.99 3.40 -14.65
CA THR A 446 36.71 4.38 -13.84
C THR A 446 37.67 3.65 -12.90
N TYR A 447 38.96 3.99 -12.98
CA TYR A 447 40.02 3.38 -12.18
C TYR A 447 41.21 4.35 -12.11
N PRO A 448 41.99 4.38 -11.00
CA PRO A 448 41.75 3.68 -9.73
C PRO A 448 40.65 4.34 -8.88
N PRO A 449 40.22 3.71 -7.77
CA PRO A 449 39.54 4.40 -6.68
C PRO A 449 40.40 5.56 -6.15
N LEU A 450 39.80 6.48 -5.38
CA LEU A 450 40.55 7.61 -4.85
C LEU A 450 41.62 7.12 -3.86
N ASP A 451 42.85 7.62 -4.00
CA ASP A 451 43.90 7.48 -2.99
C ASP A 451 43.56 8.40 -1.80
N VAL A 452 43.42 7.83 -0.61
CA VAL A 452 42.85 8.54 0.55
C VAL A 452 43.86 8.60 1.68
N PRO A 453 43.98 9.72 2.41
CA PRO A 453 44.85 9.77 3.58
C PRO A 453 44.42 8.74 4.65
N PRO A 454 45.36 8.04 5.31
CA PRO A 454 45.01 7.09 6.37
C PRO A 454 44.25 7.76 7.51
N PHE A 455 43.27 7.06 8.07
CA PHE A 455 42.49 7.59 9.17
C PHE A 455 43.32 7.74 10.46
N PRO A 456 43.23 8.90 11.13
CA PRO A 456 43.81 9.04 12.46
C PRO A 456 43.02 8.21 13.48
N ALA A 457 43.67 7.94 14.61
CA ALA A 457 42.99 7.38 15.77
C ALA A 457 41.89 8.34 16.24
N ASP A 458 40.72 7.79 16.56
CA ASP A 458 39.58 8.54 17.06
C ASP A 458 39.01 7.81 18.30
N ALA A 459 39.31 8.37 19.48
CA ALA A 459 38.83 7.83 20.74
C ALA A 459 37.33 8.07 20.98
N THR A 460 36.71 8.95 20.19
CA THR A 460 35.31 9.37 20.32
C THR A 460 34.37 8.65 19.34
N GLN A 461 34.92 7.86 18.42
CA GLN A 461 34.10 7.06 17.51
C GLN A 461 33.18 6.11 18.30
N TYR A 462 31.89 6.14 17.95
CA TYR A 462 30.88 5.23 18.45
C TYR A 462 30.63 4.11 17.42
N PRO A 463 30.37 2.85 17.83
CA PRO A 463 30.29 2.33 19.19
C PRO A 463 31.63 2.04 19.85
N PHE A 464 32.71 1.99 19.06
CA PHE A 464 34.04 1.65 19.54
C PHE A 464 35.09 2.66 19.05
N PRO A 465 36.06 3.03 19.91
CA PRO A 465 37.22 3.82 19.52
C PRO A 465 37.94 3.24 18.30
N ARG A 466 38.31 4.10 17.36
CA ARG A 466 39.09 3.72 16.18
C ARG A 466 40.57 3.89 16.48
N ALA A 467 41.36 2.83 16.28
CA ALA A 467 42.82 2.94 16.22
C ALA A 467 43.26 3.62 14.92
N SER A 468 44.47 4.18 14.88
CA SER A 468 45.02 4.73 13.63
C SER A 468 45.06 3.65 12.56
N GLU A 469 44.63 4.01 11.34
CA GLU A 469 44.68 3.12 10.20
C GLU A 469 46.14 2.73 9.88
N PRO A 470 46.45 1.43 9.71
CA PRO A 470 47.75 0.99 9.27
C PRO A 470 48.09 1.61 7.93
N SER A 471 49.30 2.11 7.82
CA SER A 471 49.76 2.74 6.59
C SER A 471 51.26 2.62 6.41
N ARG A 472 51.72 2.80 5.18
CA ARG A 472 53.13 2.86 4.84
C ARG A 472 53.41 3.90 3.77
N ALA A 473 54.57 4.54 3.85
CA ALA A 473 55.01 5.44 2.80
C ALA A 473 55.53 4.64 1.60
N GLU A 474 55.06 4.98 0.40
CA GLU A 474 55.57 4.44 -0.86
C GLU A 474 55.84 5.61 -1.83
N GLY A 475 57.07 6.12 -1.77
CA GLY A 475 57.42 7.34 -2.48
C GLY A 475 56.59 8.54 -1.99
N PRO A 476 55.85 9.25 -2.86
CA PRO A 476 54.99 10.37 -2.47
C PRO A 476 53.62 9.93 -1.91
N LEU A 477 53.24 8.64 -2.06
CA LEU A 477 51.94 8.12 -1.63
C LEU A 477 52.04 7.46 -0.25
N THR A 478 50.89 7.34 0.42
CA THR A 478 50.78 6.62 1.70
C THR A 478 49.75 5.52 1.58
N LYS A 479 50.21 4.30 1.31
CA LYS A 479 49.32 3.15 1.13
C LYS A 479 48.64 2.75 2.42
N ASN A 480 47.34 2.49 2.35
CA ASN A 480 46.49 2.07 3.46
C ASN A 480 45.31 1.20 2.96
N PRO A 481 44.64 0.47 3.88
CA PRO A 481 43.53 -0.42 3.53
C PRO A 481 42.42 0.24 2.68
N ARG A 482 42.10 1.51 2.91
CA ARG A 482 41.01 2.18 2.18
C ARG A 482 41.34 2.63 0.76
N ASP A 483 42.60 2.60 0.32
CA ASP A 483 42.96 2.94 -1.07
C ASP A 483 42.39 1.94 -2.10
N GLY A 484 41.86 0.80 -1.64
CA GLY A 484 41.12 -0.16 -2.46
C GLY A 484 39.61 -0.11 -2.28
N VAL A 485 39.07 0.71 -1.39
CA VAL A 485 37.63 0.76 -1.11
C VAL A 485 36.93 1.52 -2.24
N VAL A 486 35.79 0.98 -2.68
CA VAL A 486 34.98 1.51 -3.77
C VAL A 486 33.56 1.65 -3.28
N THR A 487 33.04 2.88 -3.36
CA THR A 487 31.65 3.16 -3.01
C THR A 487 30.72 2.94 -4.20
N ILE A 488 29.69 2.11 -4.02
CA ILE A 488 28.57 1.95 -4.94
C ILE A 488 27.32 2.48 -4.24
N ILE A 489 26.55 3.33 -4.91
CA ILE A 489 25.28 3.83 -4.41
C ILE A 489 24.13 3.45 -5.32
N ALA A 490 22.96 3.26 -4.71
CA ALA A 490 21.69 3.08 -5.36
C ALA A 490 20.70 4.10 -4.79
N TYR A 491 19.94 4.78 -5.64
CA TYR A 491 19.04 5.86 -5.22
C TYR A 491 17.75 5.90 -6.06
N LEU A 492 16.66 6.34 -5.43
CA LEU A 492 15.36 6.53 -6.07
C LEU A 492 14.49 7.51 -5.26
N GLN A 493 13.36 7.92 -5.83
CA GLN A 493 12.31 8.61 -5.08
C GLN A 493 11.61 7.62 -4.16
N GLY A 494 11.54 7.93 -2.87
CA GLY A 494 10.85 7.15 -1.86
C GLY A 494 10.41 8.02 -0.70
N GLU A 495 10.43 7.45 0.49
CA GLU A 495 10.15 8.13 1.75
C GLU A 495 11.17 7.76 2.82
N GLU A 496 11.37 8.67 3.75
CA GLU A 496 12.07 8.34 4.97
C GLU A 496 11.23 7.40 5.84
N ASP A 497 11.89 6.43 6.47
CA ASP A 497 11.21 5.55 7.41
C ASP A 497 10.85 6.31 8.68
N PHE A 498 9.71 5.96 9.25
CA PHE A 498 9.35 6.38 10.59
C PHE A 498 8.72 5.22 11.35
N ARG A 499 8.86 5.28 12.67
CA ARG A 499 8.23 4.33 13.58
C ARG A 499 6.78 4.75 13.81
N ASP A 500 5.87 4.06 13.15
CA ASP A 500 4.43 4.23 13.32
C ASP A 500 3.95 3.52 14.62
N ASP A 501 3.97 4.25 15.73
CA ASP A 501 3.73 3.71 17.07
C ASP A 501 2.25 3.43 17.36
N ASN A 502 1.36 4.12 16.65
CA ASN A 502 -0.09 3.95 16.78
C ASN A 502 -0.74 3.23 15.57
N SER A 503 0.07 2.82 14.58
CA SER A 503 -0.37 2.10 13.38
C SER A 503 -1.38 2.87 12.52
N ASN A 504 -1.29 4.20 12.49
CA ASN A 504 -2.19 5.06 11.71
C ASN A 504 -1.69 5.35 10.29
N GLY A 505 -0.47 4.92 9.95
CA GLY A 505 0.16 5.13 8.66
C GLY A 505 0.57 6.57 8.37
N VAL A 506 0.76 7.40 9.40
CA VAL A 506 1.15 8.82 9.31
C VAL A 506 2.15 9.13 10.43
N ARG A 507 3.23 9.85 10.08
CA ARG A 507 4.25 10.21 11.07
C ARG A 507 3.72 11.25 12.05
N ASP A 508 3.64 10.88 13.33
CA ASP A 508 3.27 11.77 14.43
C ASP A 508 4.50 12.41 15.09
N GLY A 509 4.30 13.50 15.83
CA GLY A 509 5.39 14.41 16.23
C GLY A 509 6.49 13.79 17.09
N THR A 510 6.17 12.82 17.96
CA THR A 510 7.17 12.13 18.81
C THR A 510 7.72 10.87 18.18
N GLU A 511 7.24 10.50 16.98
CA GLU A 511 7.69 9.30 16.31
C GLU A 511 9.08 9.50 15.73
N GLN A 512 9.92 8.49 15.99
CA GLN A 512 11.25 8.37 15.45
C GLN A 512 11.21 8.25 13.94
N PHE A 513 12.18 8.86 13.26
CA PHE A 513 12.38 8.70 11.83
C PHE A 513 13.86 8.62 11.45
N ILE A 514 14.12 8.09 10.26
CA ILE A 514 15.46 8.06 9.65
C ILE A 514 15.60 9.29 8.76
N ASP A 515 16.47 10.20 9.14
CA ASP A 515 16.81 11.41 8.40
C ASP A 515 18.00 11.14 7.48
N GLN A 516 17.81 11.27 6.18
CA GLN A 516 18.78 10.96 5.15
C GLN A 516 18.93 12.14 4.19
N GLY A 517 20.14 12.73 4.17
CA GLY A 517 20.51 13.75 3.20
C GLY A 517 20.67 13.20 1.78
N GLU A 518 21.04 14.08 0.86
CA GLU A 518 21.15 13.75 -0.56
C GLU A 518 22.13 12.60 -0.83
N PRO A 519 21.85 11.72 -1.81
CA PRO A 519 22.75 10.65 -2.18
C PRO A 519 24.09 11.19 -2.69
N PHE A 520 25.19 10.67 -2.16
CA PHE A 520 26.52 11.00 -2.63
C PHE A 520 27.45 9.80 -2.60
N VAL A 521 28.51 9.86 -3.41
CA VAL A 521 29.59 8.87 -3.39
C VAL A 521 30.67 9.39 -2.44
N ASP A 522 30.66 8.87 -1.21
CA ASP A 522 31.68 9.10 -0.19
C ASP A 522 32.98 8.39 -0.58
N ARG A 523 33.86 9.09 -1.30
CA ARG A 523 35.11 8.53 -1.85
C ARG A 523 36.24 8.49 -0.84
N ASN A 524 36.15 9.28 0.24
CA ASN A 524 37.17 9.30 1.29
C ASN A 524 36.72 8.62 2.60
N ASP A 525 35.54 8.01 2.58
CA ASP A 525 34.91 7.23 3.65
C ASP A 525 34.66 8.00 4.95
N ASN A 526 34.57 9.33 4.89
CA ASN A 526 34.53 10.18 6.07
C ASN A 526 33.10 10.46 6.59
N ASN A 527 32.06 9.90 5.96
CA ASN A 527 30.64 10.14 6.24
C ASN A 527 30.14 11.57 5.96
N MET A 528 30.84 12.35 5.16
CA MET A 528 30.48 13.72 4.80
C MET A 528 30.69 13.92 3.31
N TRP A 529 29.84 14.73 2.67
CA TRP A 529 30.11 15.14 1.31
C TRP A 529 31.26 16.15 1.29
N ASP A 530 32.24 15.90 0.42
CA ASP A 530 33.35 16.80 0.15
C ASP A 530 33.31 17.41 -1.26
N VAL A 531 33.95 18.55 -1.41
CA VAL A 531 34.04 19.25 -2.69
C VAL A 531 34.65 18.33 -3.76
N GLY A 532 33.89 18.15 -4.84
CA GLY A 532 34.28 17.35 -6.00
C GLY A 532 33.75 15.93 -5.96
N GLU A 533 33.11 15.49 -4.87
CA GLU A 533 32.39 14.22 -4.82
C GLU A 533 31.08 14.29 -5.60
N PHE A 534 30.72 13.16 -6.20
CA PHE A 534 29.42 13.04 -6.86
C PHE A 534 28.32 13.09 -5.82
N PHE A 535 27.31 13.91 -6.08
CA PHE A 535 26.04 13.85 -5.37
C PHE A 535 24.88 14.02 -6.35
N VAL A 536 23.70 13.65 -5.90
CA VAL A 536 22.46 13.84 -6.64
C VAL A 536 21.71 15.00 -6.03
N ASP A 537 21.84 16.16 -6.68
CA ASP A 537 21.14 17.40 -6.34
C ASP A 537 19.62 17.24 -6.52
N THR A 538 18.90 17.46 -5.45
CA THR A 538 17.45 17.31 -5.33
C THR A 538 16.80 18.61 -4.86
N PRO A 539 15.51 18.80 -5.16
CA PRO A 539 14.74 19.85 -4.52
C PRO A 539 14.86 19.73 -2.99
N PRO A 540 15.26 20.80 -2.28
CA PRO A 540 15.24 20.78 -0.83
C PRO A 540 13.82 20.54 -0.30
N SER A 541 13.73 19.94 0.88
CA SER A 541 12.47 19.59 1.57
C SER A 541 11.46 20.74 1.76
N ASP A 542 11.91 21.99 1.67
CA ASP A 542 11.05 23.19 1.73
C ASP A 542 10.34 23.52 0.39
N GLY A 543 10.56 22.71 -0.65
CA GLY A 543 9.96 22.87 -1.97
C GLY A 543 10.74 23.80 -2.91
N GLY A 544 12.00 24.11 -2.59
CA GLY A 544 12.91 24.83 -3.48
C GLY A 544 13.28 24.06 -4.76
N LEU A 545 14.03 24.71 -5.65
CA LEU A 545 14.65 24.04 -6.80
C LEU A 545 16.00 23.43 -6.39
N PRO A 546 16.50 22.41 -7.10
CA PRO A 546 17.87 21.93 -6.96
C PRO A 546 18.85 23.11 -7.00
N ASN A 547 19.72 23.20 -6.00
CA ASN A 547 20.49 24.42 -5.71
C ASN A 547 21.98 24.28 -6.08
N GLY A 548 22.40 23.10 -6.57
CA GLY A 548 23.78 22.79 -6.92
C GLY A 548 24.72 22.63 -5.72
N ILE A 549 24.18 22.46 -4.52
CA ILE A 549 24.89 22.29 -3.24
C ILE A 549 24.37 21.00 -2.61
N TRP A 550 25.27 20.22 -2.01
CA TRP A 550 24.84 19.02 -1.28
C TRP A 550 24.07 19.41 -0.01
N ASP A 551 22.84 18.92 0.09
CA ASP A 551 21.98 19.11 1.26
C ASP A 551 22.03 17.87 2.18
N GLY A 552 22.46 18.09 3.41
CA GLY A 552 22.52 17.04 4.44
C GLY A 552 21.16 16.72 5.07
N PRO A 553 21.11 15.77 6.02
CA PRO A 553 19.93 15.48 6.83
C PRO A 553 19.34 16.77 7.45
N ASN A 554 18.05 17.03 7.23
CA ASN A 554 17.42 18.34 7.47
C ASN A 554 16.71 18.47 8.83
N GLY A 555 16.59 17.37 9.58
CA GLY A 555 15.89 17.29 10.85
C GLY A 555 14.37 17.16 10.76
N VAL A 556 13.82 16.92 9.57
CA VAL A 556 12.39 16.80 9.31
C VAL A 556 12.14 15.48 8.59
N TRP A 557 11.03 14.80 8.93
CA TRP A 557 10.64 13.61 8.20
C TRP A 557 10.11 13.99 6.82
N ASP A 558 10.73 13.44 5.78
CA ASP A 558 10.34 13.69 4.40
C ASP A 558 9.51 12.54 3.82
N SER A 559 8.21 12.82 3.63
CA SER A 559 7.30 11.88 2.97
C SER A 559 7.71 11.58 1.53
N ASN A 560 8.42 12.48 0.86
CA ASN A 560 8.93 12.34 -0.49
C ASN A 560 10.40 12.75 -0.48
N ALA A 561 11.29 11.78 -0.28
CA ALA A 561 12.74 11.98 -0.25
C ALA A 561 13.43 11.20 -1.36
N GLN A 562 14.63 11.64 -1.76
CA GLN A 562 15.51 10.81 -2.57
C GLN A 562 16.31 9.89 -1.67
N ILE A 563 15.74 8.74 -1.38
CA ILE A 563 16.33 7.73 -0.51
C ILE A 563 17.46 6.98 -1.22
N TRP A 564 18.44 6.52 -0.45
CA TRP A 564 19.60 5.82 -1.01
C TRP A 564 20.22 4.77 -0.09
N ALA A 565 20.84 3.79 -0.72
CA ALA A 565 21.64 2.75 -0.08
C ALA A 565 23.06 2.77 -0.66
N GLU A 566 24.02 2.39 0.18
CA GLU A 566 25.42 2.27 -0.25
C GLU A 566 25.95 0.85 0.01
N PHE A 567 26.95 0.47 -0.77
CA PHE A 567 27.72 -0.74 -0.61
C PHE A 567 29.19 -0.43 -0.85
N LYS A 568 30.05 -0.84 0.08
CA LYS A 568 31.51 -0.70 -0.03
C LYS A 568 32.10 -2.00 -0.57
N LEU A 569 32.81 -1.91 -1.69
CA LEU A 569 33.53 -3.01 -2.30
C LEU A 569 35.03 -2.79 -2.10
N LEU A 570 35.81 -3.85 -1.90
CA LEU A 570 37.25 -3.77 -1.73
C LEU A 570 37.98 -4.38 -2.93
N TYR A 571 38.84 -3.60 -3.54
CA TYR A 571 39.80 -4.03 -4.54
C TYR A 571 41.10 -4.41 -3.85
N THR A 572 41.47 -5.68 -3.97
CA THR A 572 42.70 -6.22 -3.38
C THR A 572 43.65 -6.75 -4.43
N GLY A 573 44.91 -6.87 -4.06
CA GLY A 573 45.97 -7.48 -4.86
C GLY A 573 46.31 -8.91 -4.47
N GLU A 574 47.36 -9.40 -5.12
CA GLU A 574 48.17 -10.49 -4.57
C GLU A 574 48.84 -10.04 -3.27
N ALA A 575 49.29 -11.00 -2.47
CA ALA A 575 50.10 -10.66 -1.30
C ALA A 575 51.37 -9.92 -1.75
N GLY A 576 51.71 -8.83 -1.08
CA GLY A 576 52.95 -8.13 -1.41
C GLY A 576 54.17 -8.89 -0.90
N SER A 577 55.32 -8.63 -1.53
CA SER A 577 56.55 -9.39 -1.31
C SER A 577 57.43 -8.85 -0.18
N GLU A 578 57.07 -7.72 0.44
CA GLU A 578 57.86 -7.09 1.49
C GLU A 578 57.63 -7.74 2.87
N ALA A 579 58.66 -8.43 3.38
CA ALA A 579 58.66 -9.03 4.71
C ALA A 579 58.60 -7.96 5.82
N GLY A 580 57.77 -8.20 6.84
CA GLY A 580 57.53 -7.28 7.96
C GLY A 580 56.35 -6.33 7.74
N THR A 581 56.07 -5.95 6.48
CA THR A 581 54.98 -5.02 6.14
C THR A 581 53.75 -5.73 5.58
N ASN A 582 53.92 -6.50 4.49
CA ASN A 582 52.82 -7.26 3.86
C ASN A 582 52.70 -8.68 4.43
N CYS A 583 53.68 -9.04 5.23
CA CYS A 583 53.87 -10.40 5.68
C CYS A 583 54.41 -10.37 7.11
N VAL A 584 53.54 -10.68 8.07
CA VAL A 584 53.88 -10.72 9.49
C VAL A 584 53.74 -12.16 9.96
N LEU A 585 54.89 -12.77 10.23
CA LEU A 585 55.07 -14.17 10.62
C LEU A 585 55.86 -14.26 11.92
N ASN A 586 55.33 -13.64 12.97
CA ASN A 586 55.86 -13.71 14.32
C ASN A 586 54.73 -14.00 15.31
N GLU A 587 55.08 -14.54 16.48
CA GLU A 587 54.10 -14.94 17.51
C GLU A 587 53.16 -13.82 17.93
N ALA A 588 53.64 -12.58 17.94
CA ALA A 588 52.88 -11.43 18.39
C ALA A 588 51.93 -10.90 17.30
N GLY A 589 52.05 -11.37 16.05
CA GLY A 589 51.35 -10.78 14.90
C GLY A 589 51.66 -9.30 14.70
N ASN A 590 52.84 -8.84 15.14
CA ASN A 590 53.19 -7.43 15.18
C ASN A 590 54.10 -7.06 13.98
N PRO A 591 53.66 -6.19 13.05
CA PRO A 591 54.48 -5.77 11.90
C PRO A 591 55.76 -5.03 12.29
N SER A 592 55.84 -4.48 13.50
CA SER A 592 57.06 -3.83 14.01
C SER A 592 58.16 -4.82 14.43
N LEU A 593 57.85 -6.12 14.50
CA LEU A 593 58.78 -7.17 14.90
C LEU A 593 59.28 -7.96 13.68
N PRO A 594 60.53 -8.43 13.68
CA PRO A 594 61.05 -9.25 12.60
C PRO A 594 60.25 -10.56 12.48
N ASN A 595 60.14 -11.07 11.26
CA ASN A 595 59.53 -12.38 10.99
C ASN A 595 60.38 -13.51 11.57
N SER A 596 60.05 -13.90 12.79
CA SER A 596 60.71 -14.99 13.50
C SER A 596 59.73 -15.75 14.37
N TYR A 597 59.91 -17.07 14.40
CA TYR A 597 59.24 -17.95 15.34
C TYR A 597 60.09 -18.30 16.57
N GLY A 598 61.23 -17.62 16.75
CA GLY A 598 62.12 -17.83 17.88
C GLY A 598 62.68 -19.26 17.94
N THR A 599 62.79 -19.81 19.16
CA THR A 599 63.22 -21.20 19.38
C THR A 599 62.01 -22.09 19.65
N LEU A 600 61.99 -23.26 19.03
CA LEU A 600 61.00 -24.31 19.23
C LEU A 600 61.70 -25.52 19.87
N GLY A 601 61.39 -25.81 21.13
CA GLY A 601 61.99 -26.93 21.86
C GLY A 601 61.49 -28.30 21.37
N LEU A 602 62.18 -29.37 21.76
CA LEU A 602 61.83 -30.76 21.43
C LEU A 602 60.35 -31.05 21.74
N LEU A 603 59.62 -31.56 20.73
CA LEU A 603 58.18 -31.86 20.80
C LEU A 603 57.28 -30.69 21.25
N GLN A 604 57.79 -29.47 21.38
CA GLN A 604 56.98 -28.30 21.71
C GLN A 604 56.18 -27.87 20.51
N THR A 605 54.99 -27.33 20.76
CA THR A 605 54.16 -26.73 19.72
C THR A 605 54.07 -25.22 19.92
N LYS A 606 53.93 -24.51 18.80
CA LYS A 606 53.88 -23.06 18.77
C LYS A 606 52.99 -22.59 17.63
N THR A 607 52.05 -21.71 17.92
CA THR A 607 51.14 -21.18 16.89
C THR A 607 51.57 -19.78 16.49
N ILE A 608 51.61 -19.53 15.19
CA ILE A 608 51.97 -18.24 14.61
C ILE A 608 50.80 -17.74 13.77
N PRO A 609 50.30 -16.52 14.03
CA PRO A 609 49.30 -15.91 13.15
C PRO A 609 49.91 -15.66 11.76
N LEU A 610 49.13 -15.92 10.73
CA LEU A 610 49.49 -15.60 9.35
C LEU A 610 48.78 -14.30 8.98
N LEU A 611 49.46 -13.17 9.12
CA LEU A 611 48.96 -11.90 8.60
C LEU A 611 49.68 -11.62 7.29
N ILE A 612 48.96 -11.85 6.19
CA ILE A 612 49.46 -11.69 4.83
C ILE A 612 48.49 -10.76 4.11
N THR A 613 49.03 -9.66 3.59
CA THR A 613 48.26 -8.59 2.97
C THR A 613 48.79 -8.28 1.58
N ASP A 614 47.95 -7.66 0.76
CA ASP A 614 48.39 -7.00 -0.45
C ASP A 614 49.18 -5.72 -0.14
N ASP A 615 49.53 -4.97 -1.19
CA ASP A 615 50.28 -3.72 -1.07
C ASP A 615 49.53 -2.57 -0.42
N ASN A 616 48.20 -2.62 -0.39
CA ASN A 616 47.37 -1.65 0.33
C ASN A 616 47.11 -2.12 1.76
N LEU A 617 47.84 -3.12 2.27
CA LEU A 617 47.66 -3.68 3.61
C LEU A 617 46.28 -4.34 3.80
N ASN A 618 45.59 -4.64 2.71
CA ASN A 618 44.34 -5.37 2.71
C ASN A 618 44.59 -6.87 2.69
N ARG A 619 43.62 -7.61 3.22
CA ARG A 619 43.62 -9.05 3.11
C ARG A 619 43.44 -9.47 1.64
N VAL A 620 44.21 -10.47 1.19
CA VAL A 620 44.04 -11.08 -0.14
C VAL A 620 42.62 -11.63 -0.37
N GLU A 621 42.16 -11.61 -1.63
CA GLU A 621 40.80 -12.07 -2.02
C GLU A 621 40.46 -13.45 -1.46
N ALA A 622 39.16 -13.63 -1.16
CA ALA A 622 38.63 -14.92 -0.82
C ALA A 622 38.89 -16.00 -1.90
N GLY A 623 39.19 -17.22 -1.46
CA GLY A 623 39.60 -18.33 -2.31
C GLY A 623 41.11 -18.38 -2.61
N SER A 624 41.91 -17.42 -2.15
CA SER A 624 43.38 -17.50 -2.25
C SER A 624 43.91 -18.74 -1.52
N PHE A 625 44.85 -19.45 -2.13
CA PHE A 625 45.46 -20.65 -1.53
C PHE A 625 46.63 -20.24 -0.63
N VAL A 626 46.76 -20.90 0.53
CA VAL A 626 47.88 -20.70 1.45
C VAL A 626 48.56 -22.03 1.68
N GLY A 627 49.86 -22.09 1.39
CA GLY A 627 50.74 -23.21 1.70
C GLY A 627 51.75 -22.84 2.78
N VAL A 628 52.05 -23.76 3.68
CA VAL A 628 53.12 -23.60 4.67
C VAL A 628 54.05 -24.80 4.60
N ARG A 629 55.35 -24.54 4.62
CA ARG A 629 56.38 -25.59 4.68
C ARG A 629 57.63 -25.06 5.35
N PHE A 630 58.45 -25.95 5.90
CA PHE A 630 59.85 -25.61 6.13
C PHE A 630 60.64 -25.74 4.82
N ALA A 631 61.58 -24.83 4.59
CA ALA A 631 62.57 -24.92 3.51
C ALA A 631 63.34 -26.25 3.63
N PRO A 632 63.89 -26.80 2.51
CA PRO A 632 64.19 -28.23 2.41
C PRO A 632 65.12 -28.74 3.52
N GLN A 633 64.79 -29.91 4.08
CA GLN A 633 65.33 -30.54 5.32
C GLN A 633 64.63 -30.12 6.62
N ALA A 634 63.30 -30.24 6.63
CA ALA A 634 62.48 -29.97 7.81
C ALA A 634 62.92 -30.82 9.02
N ARG A 635 63.27 -30.17 10.13
CA ARG A 635 63.29 -30.79 11.47
C ARG A 635 62.03 -30.37 12.20
N GLY A 636 61.32 -31.32 12.79
CA GLY A 636 59.98 -31.06 13.33
C GLY A 636 58.87 -31.02 12.26
N GLY A 637 57.74 -30.42 12.60
CA GLY A 637 56.53 -30.39 11.77
C GLY A 637 55.96 -28.99 11.62
N VAL A 638 55.28 -28.74 10.51
CA VAL A 638 54.44 -27.55 10.34
C VAL A 638 53.07 -28.01 9.85
N GLN A 639 52.03 -27.50 10.50
CA GLN A 639 50.65 -27.76 10.15
C GLN A 639 49.90 -26.44 10.05
N LEU A 640 49.15 -26.29 8.98
CA LEU A 640 48.22 -25.19 8.81
C LEU A 640 46.95 -25.50 9.62
N MET A 641 46.65 -24.69 10.64
CA MET A 641 45.59 -25.00 11.61
C MET A 641 44.24 -24.43 11.23
N SER A 642 44.25 -23.21 10.69
CA SER A 642 43.07 -22.52 10.21
C SER A 642 43.51 -21.57 9.11
N VAL A 643 42.81 -21.61 7.98
CA VAL A 643 42.93 -20.61 6.91
C VAL A 643 41.53 -20.15 6.59
N ASN A 644 41.29 -18.89 6.85
CA ASN A 644 40.01 -18.27 6.61
C ASN A 644 39.90 -17.72 5.21
N THR A 645 40.86 -17.93 4.29
CA THR A 645 40.80 -17.39 2.91
C THR A 645 39.52 -17.78 2.17
N GLY A 646 38.77 -18.81 2.59
CA GLY A 646 37.41 -19.04 2.07
C GLY A 646 36.35 -17.99 2.47
N LEU A 647 36.61 -17.16 3.48
CA LEU A 647 35.72 -16.09 3.94
C LEU A 647 35.98 -14.83 3.13
N ASP A 648 34.94 -14.38 2.44
CA ASP A 648 34.88 -13.05 1.85
C ASP A 648 34.74 -11.97 2.93
N GLY A 649 35.53 -10.92 2.83
CA GLY A 649 35.64 -9.90 3.86
C GLY A 649 36.77 -8.90 3.60
N TYR A 650 36.64 -7.74 4.24
CA TYR A 650 37.58 -6.62 4.09
C TYR A 650 38.95 -6.88 4.73
N GLY A 651 39.02 -7.71 5.76
CA GLY A 651 40.23 -7.87 6.59
C GLY A 651 40.42 -6.76 7.65
N PHE A 652 39.55 -5.76 7.62
CA PHE A 652 39.27 -4.80 8.69
C PHE A 652 37.76 -4.80 9.01
N GLY A 653 37.37 -4.17 10.11
CA GLY A 653 35.98 -3.99 10.49
C GLY A 653 35.32 -2.84 9.72
N TYR A 654 34.19 -3.14 9.07
CA TYR A 654 33.31 -2.17 8.45
C TYR A 654 31.85 -2.50 8.83
N GLU A 655 31.11 -1.52 9.32
CA GLU A 655 29.70 -1.64 9.63
C GLU A 655 28.98 -0.35 9.21
N ARG A 656 27.85 -0.49 8.50
CA ARG A 656 26.91 0.61 8.31
C ARG A 656 25.83 0.49 9.38
N ARG A 657 25.74 1.48 10.26
CA ARG A 657 24.88 1.46 11.45
C ARG A 657 23.99 2.69 11.51
N LEU A 658 22.77 2.48 11.99
CA LEU A 658 21.85 3.57 12.31
C LEU A 658 22.12 4.07 13.74
N VAL A 659 22.49 5.34 13.86
CA VAL A 659 22.90 5.98 15.12
C VAL A 659 22.02 7.19 15.45
N SER A 660 22.08 7.67 16.69
CA SER A 660 21.50 8.96 17.09
C SER A 660 22.10 10.10 16.27
N ALA A 661 21.34 11.18 16.08
CA ALA A 661 21.81 12.32 15.29
C ALA A 661 23.02 13.06 15.89
N ASP A 662 23.28 12.92 17.20
CA ASP A 662 24.48 13.42 17.87
C ASP A 662 25.67 12.45 17.79
N LEU A 663 25.46 11.28 17.17
CA LEU A 663 26.44 10.22 16.92
C LEU A 663 27.00 9.56 18.20
N THR A 664 26.30 9.64 19.33
CA THR A 664 26.79 9.13 20.63
C THR A 664 26.19 7.79 21.05
N SER A 665 25.11 7.32 20.41
CA SER A 665 24.45 6.06 20.74
C SER A 665 23.87 5.36 19.52
N ASP A 666 23.46 4.10 19.70
CA ASP A 666 22.59 3.43 18.74
C ASP A 666 21.27 4.21 18.63
N CYS A 667 20.66 4.17 17.45
CA CYS A 667 19.31 4.68 17.24
C CYS A 667 18.34 3.87 18.14
N SER A 668 17.85 4.50 19.20
CA SER A 668 16.95 3.89 20.19
C SER A 668 15.56 4.51 20.11
N THR A 669 14.52 3.86 20.64
CA THR A 669 13.13 4.35 20.55
C THR A 669 12.87 5.70 21.22
N THR A 670 13.82 6.23 22.01
CA THR A 670 13.73 7.56 22.63
C THR A 670 14.34 8.67 21.77
N GLU A 671 15.14 8.30 20.76
CA GLU A 671 15.73 9.26 19.84
C GLU A 671 14.73 9.63 18.76
N PRO A 672 14.34 10.90 18.62
CA PRO A 672 13.36 11.32 17.62
C PRO A 672 13.91 11.20 16.19
N ARG A 673 15.24 11.16 16.03
CA ARG A 673 15.91 11.23 14.74
C ARG A 673 17.13 10.33 14.69
N CYS A 674 17.25 9.57 13.61
CA CYS A 674 18.37 8.69 13.38
C CYS A 674 19.01 8.90 12.01
N VAL A 675 20.32 8.67 11.93
CA VAL A 675 21.12 8.86 10.71
C VAL A 675 22.00 7.63 10.46
N TRP A 676 22.25 7.32 9.18
CA TRP A 676 23.17 6.25 8.80
C TRP A 676 24.61 6.70 8.94
N ARG A 677 25.47 5.83 9.48
CA ARG A 677 26.91 6.04 9.59
C ARG A 677 27.69 4.79 9.18
N SER A 678 28.71 4.98 8.37
CA SER A 678 29.75 4.02 8.04
C SER A 678 30.87 4.07 9.09
N ILE A 679 31.15 2.94 9.69
CA ILE A 679 32.05 2.80 10.84
C ILE A 679 33.20 1.86 10.46
N PHE A 680 34.42 2.39 10.50
CA PHE A 680 35.65 1.64 10.22
C PHE A 680 36.43 1.38 11.51
N GLY A 681 37.10 0.23 11.58
CA GLY A 681 37.95 -0.12 12.71
C GLY A 681 38.49 -1.54 12.62
N GLY A 682 38.96 -2.10 13.74
CA GLY A 682 39.42 -3.49 13.79
C GLY A 682 40.47 -3.83 12.73
N TRP A 683 41.42 -2.93 12.51
CA TRP A 683 42.44 -3.04 11.46
C TRP A 683 43.28 -4.32 11.61
N GLN A 684 43.64 -4.95 10.49
CA GLN A 684 44.51 -6.12 10.37
C GLN A 684 44.01 -7.40 11.07
N SER A 685 43.29 -8.23 10.32
CA SER A 685 42.90 -9.58 10.75
C SER A 685 43.76 -10.68 10.10
N PRO A 686 44.37 -11.60 10.89
CA PRO A 686 45.12 -12.73 10.34
C PRO A 686 44.25 -13.59 9.42
N ILE A 687 44.82 -14.03 8.29
CA ILE A 687 44.13 -14.94 7.37
C ILE A 687 44.09 -16.38 7.91
N GLY A 688 44.82 -16.65 8.98
CA GLY A 688 44.94 -17.99 9.54
C GLY A 688 46.05 -18.10 10.59
N SER A 689 46.42 -19.34 10.90
CA SER A 689 47.59 -19.62 11.74
C SER A 689 48.29 -20.92 11.34
N ALA A 690 49.60 -20.95 11.56
CA ALA A 690 50.42 -22.15 11.42
C ALA A 690 50.86 -22.64 12.79
N GLN A 691 50.66 -23.93 13.06
CA GLN A 691 51.25 -24.62 14.20
C GLN A 691 52.57 -25.24 13.78
N LEU A 692 53.63 -24.85 14.47
CA LEU A 692 54.95 -25.43 14.36
C LEU A 692 55.13 -26.46 15.49
N THR A 693 55.79 -27.57 15.20
CA THR A 693 56.13 -28.63 16.15
C THR A 693 57.63 -28.89 16.12
N GLY A 694 58.28 -28.94 17.29
CA GLY A 694 59.70 -29.24 17.43
C GLY A 694 60.06 -30.65 16.97
N ALA A 695 61.35 -30.93 16.82
CA ALA A 695 61.79 -32.25 16.39
C ALA A 695 61.61 -33.30 17.50
N ALA A 696 61.62 -34.58 17.11
CA ALA A 696 61.72 -35.67 18.06
C ALA A 696 63.21 -35.87 18.45
N PRO A 697 63.52 -36.27 19.70
CA PRO A 697 64.89 -36.60 20.10
C PRO A 697 65.49 -37.70 19.19
N PRO A 698 66.82 -37.72 18.96
CA PRO A 698 67.88 -36.95 19.61
C PRO A 698 68.44 -35.82 18.72
N GLU A 699 67.57 -35.02 18.09
CA GLU A 699 68.03 -33.97 17.17
C GLU A 699 68.71 -32.79 17.89
N MET A 700 69.75 -32.24 17.26
CA MET A 700 70.42 -31.01 17.68
C MET A 700 69.68 -29.78 17.14
N PRO A 701 69.73 -28.61 17.81
CA PRO A 701 69.14 -27.37 17.34
C PRO A 701 69.65 -26.97 15.94
N VAL A 702 68.74 -26.67 15.01
CA VAL A 702 69.08 -26.20 13.64
C VAL A 702 68.25 -24.99 13.28
N ALA A 703 68.89 -24.02 12.63
CA ALA A 703 68.21 -22.88 12.04
C ALA A 703 67.36 -23.34 10.85
N GLN A 704 66.07 -22.99 10.86
CA GLN A 704 65.14 -23.32 9.80
C GLN A 704 64.35 -22.10 9.33
N THR A 705 64.04 -22.11 8.04
CA THR A 705 63.19 -21.10 7.42
C THR A 705 61.80 -21.68 7.22
N LEU A 706 60.80 -21.06 7.85
CA LEU A 706 59.40 -21.25 7.52
C LEU A 706 59.11 -20.49 6.24
N THR A 707 58.58 -21.19 5.24
CA THR A 707 58.10 -20.63 3.97
C THR A 707 56.59 -20.72 3.95
N VAL A 708 55.95 -19.57 3.78
CA VAL A 708 54.52 -19.44 3.55
C VAL A 708 54.33 -18.97 2.13
N GLU A 709 53.55 -19.68 1.33
CA GLU A 709 53.22 -19.28 -0.03
C GLU A 709 51.74 -18.95 -0.11
N THR A 710 51.41 -17.86 -0.79
CA THR A 710 50.02 -17.50 -1.09
C THR A 710 49.83 -17.40 -2.59
N THR A 711 48.80 -18.07 -3.11
CA THR A 711 48.44 -18.01 -4.52
C THR A 711 47.11 -17.30 -4.69
N THR A 712 47.14 -16.11 -5.29
CA THR A 712 45.95 -15.31 -5.61
C THR A 712 45.85 -15.18 -7.13
N ARG A 713 44.74 -15.67 -7.72
CA ARG A 713 44.51 -15.63 -9.18
C ARG A 713 45.65 -16.20 -10.05
N GLY A 714 46.41 -17.15 -9.51
CA GLY A 714 47.54 -17.80 -10.19
C GLY A 714 48.90 -17.14 -9.96
N ILE A 715 48.94 -16.02 -9.22
CA ILE A 715 50.19 -15.34 -8.85
C ILE A 715 50.61 -15.82 -7.46
N VAL A 716 51.87 -16.26 -7.35
CA VAL A 716 52.43 -16.87 -6.14
C VAL A 716 53.36 -15.87 -5.44
N THR A 717 53.03 -15.53 -4.20
CA THR A 717 53.88 -14.72 -3.31
C THR A 717 54.47 -15.59 -2.23
N THR A 718 55.74 -15.36 -1.90
CA THR A 718 56.45 -16.09 -0.85
C THR A 718 56.78 -15.20 0.33
N CYS A 719 56.46 -15.70 1.52
CA CYS A 719 56.64 -15.11 2.82
C CYS A 719 57.60 -15.98 3.64
N LEU A 720 58.58 -15.37 4.31
CA LEU A 720 59.62 -16.10 5.05
C LEU A 720 59.67 -15.69 6.52
N ALA A 721 59.91 -16.65 7.40
CA ALA A 721 60.26 -16.44 8.80
C ALA A 721 61.39 -17.37 9.23
N SER A 722 62.29 -16.88 10.09
CA SER A 722 63.45 -17.64 10.56
C SER A 722 63.35 -17.99 12.05
N GLY A 723 63.90 -19.13 12.43
CA GLY A 723 63.96 -19.56 13.83
C GLY A 723 64.84 -20.79 14.02
N ILE A 724 64.86 -21.30 15.25
CA ILE A 724 65.63 -22.49 15.64
C ILE A 724 64.64 -23.59 16.00
N VAL A 725 64.79 -24.78 15.41
CA VAL A 725 64.04 -25.97 15.82
C VAL A 725 64.99 -26.93 16.51
N GLN A 726 64.65 -27.34 17.73
CA GLN A 726 65.38 -28.32 18.53
C GLN A 726 64.77 -29.69 18.40
#